data_AF-A0A957ST40-F1
#
_entry.id   AF-A0A957ST40-F1
#
_cell.length_a   1.000
_cell.length_b   1.000
_cell.length_c   1.000
_cell.angle_alpha   90.00
_cell.angle_beta   90.00
_cell.angle_gamma   90.00
#
_symmetry.space_group_name_H-M   'P 1'
#
loop_
_entity.id
_entity.type
_entity.pdbx_description
1 polymer ?
#
loop_
_entity_poly.entity_id
_entity_poly.type
_entity_poly.pdbx_seq_one_letter_code
_entity_poly.pdbx_strand_id
1 'polypeptide(L)'
;MKRTTHLVLFIAALILALMAGALGPYAVYADDGVTTEPAGDEAAAAELTEDGGVEEEVVSVPEVLEQAPEGTGIVVVNEEGEILPLVTEEAQEVISSSDPMWCPEGSTPGDTSCTAGFATFAELIDALKADALLTTPRFTGNGVIWVEDTYAGNDDAQVEFDGSVLTNIGLSNLTIQGAWSGNADTNFDAAGTSDLDVSLVIANWGGNVSLKNLAIIAEDASGFGLLVDTSGGVSMNKVYVTDTEINAYGYGDGALVEALGTVDISNSQFDNNEGNGLQILSGGNVTLDTVSASGNDLTGAYVDTCVYDAVTGLCAENGLVTITSLTTGNDFNNNGVEGLVIDSGGGAALDHVQANDNGLDGAVITSADNDGTGDVDIDASEFSGNTNAYGLDVYTDGNIDLSNVTANSNGLGTFLDTTHGTGSVDVSDSVFGDSNLTGNTWTGLHIESGANVNLLNLIASYNGTNGTYVEAEGNIYVENGQFNENVHFNFPQDSGLYAESNGGNITLLDVVADGNDFGAGVVLTTNAAGTVDVSSSAPGNSHFNGNGLFGIQTSVVDGDITLEEIEASYNHNKGAYLKAYGIGNIFITGSEFTENGEHGIHASTYEGDITLTNLDVIGDDQVAATLDDNLTDIGAFLKSYNAGNIFVVNSTFNLNRFAGLVAATDSTIELTNVTANENGVNGAELYTRQTVSCRSAADGVTAVTIDVTGGEFSNNGEYGIFAKPGPAGVLNFNLPATVFGGNGIDDYLVDLSSPDVCPPPVEEPEETENPKVVISPSLPVKQDCALFTSTIHKLPNGSFVNVGCPYEGFSSMEDLPFEQLPAPLGAGTTFINGMIVRLTDADGNIIFNPDGTVTINFALPENGRGRTHSILFWDPTLNNGQGGWMKLPAFEAGTSFPLHPENPDDERLVISGVQQSGNFISITVNFSGTFVLVSP
;
A
#
# COMPACT_ATOMS: atom_id res chain seq x y z
N MET A 1 13.06 -33.43 14.11
CA MET A 1 12.21 -34.08 13.09
C MET A 1 11.95 -33.19 11.87
N LYS A 2 12.21 -31.86 11.91
CA LYS A 2 12.14 -30.95 10.75
C LYS A 2 13.41 -30.87 9.88
N ARG A 3 14.57 -31.34 10.36
CA ARG A 3 15.80 -31.52 9.55
C ARG A 3 15.64 -32.50 8.36
N THR A 4 14.48 -33.15 8.25
CA THR A 4 14.15 -34.15 7.24
C THR A 4 13.02 -33.71 6.31
N THR A 5 12.40 -32.55 6.53
CA THR A 5 11.34 -32.01 5.65
C THR A 5 11.88 -30.89 4.77
N HIS A 6 12.74 -30.01 5.30
CA HIS A 6 13.44 -28.98 4.52
C HIS A 6 14.54 -29.57 3.63
N LEU A 7 15.21 -30.63 4.10
CA LEU A 7 16.10 -31.45 3.26
C LEU A 7 15.34 -32.21 2.15
N VAL A 8 14.03 -32.42 2.27
CA VAL A 8 13.21 -33.13 1.24
C VAL A 8 12.72 -32.21 0.14
N LEU A 9 12.51 -30.91 0.40
CA LEU A 9 12.27 -29.90 -0.64
C LEU A 9 13.55 -29.61 -1.45
N PHE A 10 14.68 -29.48 -0.75
CA PHE A 10 15.99 -29.29 -1.39
C PHE A 10 16.46 -30.52 -2.19
N ILE A 11 16.24 -31.74 -1.67
CA ILE A 11 16.50 -32.99 -2.42
C ILE A 11 15.46 -33.22 -3.54
N ALA A 12 14.23 -32.71 -3.43
CA ALA A 12 13.23 -32.81 -4.51
C ALA A 12 13.59 -31.92 -5.70
N ALA A 13 14.07 -30.70 -5.46
CA ALA A 13 14.60 -29.80 -6.49
C ALA A 13 15.84 -30.43 -7.19
N LEU A 14 16.76 -31.00 -6.41
CA LEU A 14 17.97 -31.65 -6.94
C LEU A 14 17.69 -32.99 -7.68
N ILE A 15 16.66 -33.75 -7.28
CA ILE A 15 16.28 -35.03 -7.93
C ILE A 15 15.42 -34.82 -9.19
N LEU A 16 14.66 -33.72 -9.30
CA LEU A 16 13.92 -33.38 -10.53
C LEU A 16 14.88 -32.96 -11.66
N ALA A 17 15.95 -32.22 -11.33
CA ALA A 17 17.02 -31.84 -12.26
C ALA A 17 17.72 -33.05 -12.90
N LEU A 18 17.70 -34.22 -12.25
CA LEU A 18 18.33 -35.45 -12.75
C LEU A 18 17.40 -36.37 -13.57
N MET A 19 16.07 -36.15 -13.61
CA MET A 19 15.12 -37.09 -14.26
C MET A 19 14.45 -36.61 -15.55
N ALA A 20 14.62 -35.36 -15.99
CA ALA A 20 14.03 -34.86 -17.25
C ALA A 20 14.95 -34.96 -18.48
N GLY A 21 16.08 -35.70 -18.41
CA GLY A 21 17.01 -35.95 -19.51
C GLY A 21 16.49 -36.87 -20.64
N ALA A 22 15.19 -36.87 -20.91
CA ALA A 22 14.60 -37.63 -22.00
C ALA A 22 13.30 -36.99 -22.47
N LEU A 23 13.36 -35.94 -23.30
CA LEU A 23 12.47 -35.68 -24.44
C LEU A 23 13.07 -34.52 -25.26
N GLY A 24 13.24 -34.72 -26.57
CA GLY A 24 14.11 -33.92 -27.44
C GLY A 24 13.55 -32.57 -27.92
N PRO A 25 14.38 -31.75 -28.60
CA PRO A 25 14.05 -30.36 -28.92
C PRO A 25 13.05 -30.21 -30.07
N TYR A 26 12.17 -29.22 -29.96
CA TYR A 26 11.36 -28.69 -31.05
C TYR A 26 12.11 -27.51 -31.70
N ALA A 27 12.14 -27.48 -33.03
CA ALA A 27 12.82 -26.47 -33.82
C ALA A 27 11.96 -25.21 -33.99
N VAL A 28 12.55 -24.04 -33.72
CA VAL A 28 12.00 -22.71 -34.05
C VAL A 28 12.56 -22.28 -35.42
N TYR A 29 11.70 -21.76 -36.29
CA TYR A 29 12.07 -21.21 -37.59
C TYR A 29 12.37 -19.71 -37.43
N ALA A 30 13.55 -19.28 -37.87
CA ALA A 30 13.87 -17.86 -38.11
C ALA A 30 13.36 -17.45 -39.50
N ASP A 31 12.70 -16.29 -39.59
CA ASP A 31 12.30 -15.65 -40.85
C ASP A 31 13.18 -14.41 -41.10
N ASP A 32 13.73 -14.33 -42.31
CA ASP A 32 14.72 -13.37 -42.79
C ASP A 32 14.04 -12.06 -43.22
N GLY A 33 14.44 -10.94 -42.61
CA GLY A 33 14.09 -9.59 -43.06
C GLY A 33 15.32 -8.69 -43.21
N VAL A 34 15.72 -8.39 -44.45
CA VAL A 34 16.92 -7.61 -44.81
C VAL A 34 16.56 -6.14 -45.11
N THR A 35 17.53 -5.25 -44.84
CA THR A 35 17.84 -3.92 -45.42
C THR A 35 17.18 -2.71 -44.73
N THR A 36 17.79 -1.54 -44.51
CA THR A 36 18.92 -0.83 -45.17
C THR A 36 19.60 0.18 -44.22
N GLU A 37 20.93 0.30 -44.28
CA GLU A 37 21.67 1.50 -43.82
C GLU A 37 21.45 2.72 -44.73
N PRO A 38 21.82 3.92 -44.24
CA PRO A 38 22.70 4.76 -45.05
C PRO A 38 23.92 5.32 -44.30
N ALA A 39 24.98 5.49 -45.08
CA ALA A 39 26.31 5.95 -44.71
C ALA A 39 26.43 7.48 -44.54
N GLY A 40 27.32 7.86 -43.60
CA GLY A 40 28.45 8.77 -43.84
C GLY A 40 28.24 10.27 -43.73
N ASP A 41 28.97 10.90 -42.80
CA ASP A 41 29.87 12.00 -43.16
C ASP A 41 30.99 12.20 -42.12
N GLU A 42 32.22 12.29 -42.62
CA GLU A 42 33.48 12.57 -41.95
C GLU A 42 33.89 14.01 -42.28
N ALA A 43 34.41 14.77 -41.30
CA ALA A 43 35.40 15.86 -41.41
C ALA A 43 35.15 16.92 -40.32
N ALA A 44 36.11 17.55 -39.65
CA ALA A 44 37.57 17.50 -39.69
C ALA A 44 38.08 18.23 -38.44
N ALA A 45 39.26 17.80 -38.01
CA ALA A 45 40.07 18.33 -36.93
C ALA A 45 40.54 19.78 -37.14
N ALA A 46 40.79 20.47 -36.02
CA ALA A 46 41.66 21.63 -35.93
C ALA A 46 42.56 21.49 -34.68
N GLU A 47 43.87 21.51 -34.89
CA GLU A 47 44.93 21.45 -33.89
C GLU A 47 45.26 22.82 -33.25
N LEU A 48 46.09 22.73 -32.19
CA LEU A 48 47.00 23.71 -31.52
C LEU A 48 46.43 24.28 -30.21
N THR A 49 47.06 24.22 -29.02
CA THR A 49 48.46 23.96 -28.59
C THR A 49 48.52 23.74 -27.07
N GLU A 50 49.58 23.09 -26.59
CA GLU A 50 50.04 22.86 -25.20
C GLU A 50 49.95 24.05 -24.22
N ASP A 51 49.79 23.77 -22.92
CA ASP A 51 50.83 23.93 -21.89
C ASP A 51 50.39 23.41 -20.49
N GLY A 52 51.15 22.46 -19.96
CA GLY A 52 51.67 22.41 -18.58
C GLY A 52 50.73 22.24 -17.37
N GLY A 53 50.89 21.13 -16.62
CA GLY A 53 50.40 21.08 -15.23
C GLY A 53 50.46 19.76 -14.45
N VAL A 54 51.68 19.31 -14.13
CA VAL A 54 52.08 18.52 -12.93
C VAL A 54 51.51 17.10 -12.74
N GLU A 55 52.31 16.10 -13.13
CA GLU A 55 52.28 14.73 -12.57
C GLU A 55 52.85 14.75 -11.14
N GLU A 56 52.19 14.06 -10.20
CA GLU A 56 52.83 13.66 -8.95
C GLU A 56 53.87 12.57 -9.25
N GLU A 57 55.12 12.80 -8.82
CA GLU A 57 56.21 11.84 -8.95
C GLU A 57 55.91 10.57 -8.14
N VAL A 58 55.80 9.45 -8.86
CA VAL A 58 55.86 8.11 -8.27
C VAL A 58 57.32 7.85 -7.88
N VAL A 59 57.58 7.65 -6.59
CA VAL A 59 58.91 7.32 -6.07
C VAL A 59 59.37 6.00 -6.70
N SER A 60 60.50 6.02 -7.39
CA SER A 60 61.02 4.83 -8.07
C SER A 60 61.77 3.92 -7.09
N VAL A 61 61.69 2.59 -7.30
CA VAL A 61 62.36 1.54 -6.50
C VAL A 61 63.85 1.82 -6.15
N PRO A 62 64.67 2.49 -6.99
CA PRO A 62 66.02 2.91 -6.61
C PRO A 62 66.11 3.83 -5.39
N GLU A 63 65.12 4.71 -5.14
CA GLU A 63 65.13 5.66 -4.01
C GLU A 63 64.76 5.00 -2.67
N VAL A 64 64.03 3.88 -2.70
CA VAL A 64 63.70 3.08 -1.50
C VAL A 64 64.91 2.25 -1.05
N LEU A 65 65.74 1.79 -1.98
CA LEU A 65 66.93 0.98 -1.70
C LEU A 65 68.10 1.77 -1.09
N GLU A 66 68.07 3.11 -1.13
CA GLU A 66 69.12 3.97 -0.51
C GLU A 66 68.94 4.14 1.01
N GLN A 67 67.82 3.65 1.58
CA GLN A 67 67.52 3.74 3.03
C GLN A 67 67.83 2.45 3.82
N ALA A 68 68.32 1.39 3.18
CA ALA A 68 68.70 0.14 3.85
C ALA A 68 70.13 0.20 4.44
N PRO A 69 70.41 -0.41 5.61
CA PRO A 69 71.76 -0.41 6.21
C PRO A 69 72.81 -1.08 5.29
N GLU A 70 74.00 -0.47 5.18
CA GLU A 70 75.12 -1.03 4.41
C GLU A 70 75.46 -2.47 4.85
N GLY A 71 75.37 -3.41 3.92
CA GLY A 71 75.71 -4.83 4.12
C GLY A 71 74.54 -5.81 4.05
N THR A 72 73.33 -5.34 3.76
CA THR A 72 72.14 -6.19 3.59
C THR A 72 71.91 -6.49 2.10
N GLY A 73 72.22 -7.70 1.65
CA GLY A 73 71.92 -8.14 0.29
C GLY A 73 70.50 -8.68 0.21
N ILE A 74 69.57 -7.91 -0.34
CA ILE A 74 68.24 -8.41 -0.72
C ILE A 74 68.43 -9.16 -2.04
N VAL A 75 68.10 -10.45 -2.04
CA VAL A 75 68.16 -11.33 -3.22
C VAL A 75 66.79 -11.96 -3.39
N VAL A 76 66.19 -11.75 -4.56
CA VAL A 76 64.98 -12.42 -5.01
C VAL A 76 65.40 -13.78 -5.56
N VAL A 77 64.73 -14.86 -5.16
CA VAL A 77 65.05 -16.24 -5.60
C VAL A 77 63.80 -16.89 -6.19
N ASN A 78 63.91 -17.52 -7.35
CA ASN A 78 62.81 -18.25 -8.00
C ASN A 78 62.49 -19.59 -7.28
N GLU A 79 61.46 -20.31 -7.74
CA GLU A 79 61.03 -21.61 -7.18
C GLU A 79 62.14 -22.68 -7.19
N GLU A 80 63.14 -22.56 -8.07
CA GLU A 80 64.33 -23.43 -8.16
C GLU A 80 65.52 -22.99 -7.28
N GLY A 81 65.43 -21.85 -6.58
CA GLY A 81 66.47 -21.32 -5.70
C GLY A 81 67.60 -20.57 -6.42
N GLU A 82 67.38 -20.12 -7.66
CA GLU A 82 68.30 -19.27 -8.43
C GLU A 82 68.07 -17.79 -8.13
N ILE A 83 69.15 -17.02 -7.98
CA ILE A 83 69.09 -15.59 -7.66
C ILE A 83 68.68 -14.80 -8.90
N LEU A 84 67.52 -14.17 -8.84
CA LEU A 84 67.02 -13.27 -9.88
C LEU A 84 67.52 -11.83 -9.65
N PRO A 85 67.92 -11.11 -10.71
CA PRO A 85 68.24 -9.68 -10.60
C PRO A 85 66.97 -8.88 -10.29
N LEU A 86 66.96 -8.02 -9.26
CA LEU A 86 65.80 -7.22 -8.81
C LEU A 86 65.10 -6.33 -9.88
N VAL A 87 65.63 -6.25 -11.10
CA VAL A 87 65.14 -5.43 -12.21
C VAL A 87 64.66 -6.27 -13.41
N THR A 88 64.53 -7.60 -13.25
CA THR A 88 63.93 -8.48 -14.27
C THR A 88 62.43 -8.62 -14.04
N GLU A 89 61.64 -8.77 -15.12
CA GLU A 89 60.21 -9.10 -15.02
C GLU A 89 59.99 -10.34 -14.14
N GLU A 90 60.84 -11.36 -14.25
CA GLU A 90 60.82 -12.55 -13.37
C GLU A 90 61.05 -12.22 -11.88
N ALA A 91 61.79 -11.16 -11.54
CA ALA A 91 61.99 -10.76 -10.13
C ALA A 91 60.82 -9.92 -9.62
N GLN A 92 60.12 -9.23 -10.51
CA GLN A 92 58.88 -8.52 -10.23
C GLN A 92 57.73 -9.52 -10.02
N GLU A 93 57.66 -10.61 -10.79
CA GLU A 93 56.73 -11.74 -10.57
C GLU A 93 56.97 -12.46 -9.24
N VAL A 94 58.21 -12.48 -8.72
CA VAL A 94 58.50 -13.08 -7.40
C VAL A 94 58.23 -12.10 -6.23
N ILE A 95 58.16 -10.79 -6.50
CA ILE A 95 57.80 -9.75 -5.50
C ILE A 95 56.29 -9.46 -5.54
N SER A 96 55.63 -9.67 -6.68
CA SER A 96 54.18 -9.65 -6.85
C SER A 96 53.59 -10.90 -6.20
N SER A 97 52.64 -10.70 -5.31
CA SER A 97 51.83 -11.76 -4.73
C SER A 97 50.65 -11.99 -5.66
N SER A 98 50.52 -13.18 -6.29
CA SER A 98 49.40 -13.47 -7.20
C SER A 98 48.12 -13.88 -6.45
N ASP A 99 47.00 -13.93 -7.15
CA ASP A 99 45.65 -14.09 -6.61
C ASP A 99 44.80 -15.12 -7.38
N PRO A 100 43.72 -15.68 -6.81
CA PRO A 100 43.25 -15.47 -5.44
C PRO A 100 44.17 -16.17 -4.42
N MET A 101 44.34 -15.56 -3.25
CA MET A 101 45.21 -16.08 -2.18
C MET A 101 44.48 -16.11 -0.84
N TRP A 102 44.54 -17.23 -0.12
CA TRP A 102 44.06 -17.31 1.27
C TRP A 102 45.17 -16.97 2.26
N CYS A 103 44.90 -16.07 3.19
CA CYS A 103 45.76 -15.70 4.30
C CYS A 103 45.00 -15.83 5.63
N PRO A 104 45.66 -16.28 6.72
CA PRO A 104 45.03 -16.21 8.03
C PRO A 104 44.80 -14.76 8.45
N GLU A 105 43.73 -14.51 9.21
CA GLU A 105 43.35 -13.17 9.66
C GLU A 105 44.52 -12.48 10.39
N GLY A 106 44.84 -11.25 9.96
CA GLY A 106 45.95 -10.46 10.49
C GLY A 106 47.31 -10.69 9.81
N SER A 107 47.41 -11.66 8.89
CA SER A 107 48.56 -11.79 7.99
C SER A 107 48.40 -10.92 6.76
N THR A 108 49.52 -10.39 6.26
CA THR A 108 49.56 -9.67 4.97
C THR A 108 49.69 -10.67 3.81
N PRO A 109 49.07 -10.41 2.66
CA PRO A 109 49.32 -11.15 1.42
C PRO A 109 50.81 -11.38 1.16
N GLY A 110 51.15 -12.59 0.70
CA GLY A 110 52.53 -13.02 0.46
C GLY A 110 53.32 -13.46 1.71
N ASP A 111 52.75 -13.40 2.92
CA ASP A 111 53.38 -14.03 4.09
C ASP A 111 53.46 -15.56 3.92
N THR A 112 54.49 -16.17 4.51
CA THR A 112 54.70 -17.63 4.59
C THR A 112 53.54 -18.40 5.23
N SER A 113 52.62 -17.72 5.91
CA SER A 113 51.41 -18.27 6.51
C SER A 113 50.23 -18.35 5.52
N CYS A 114 50.30 -17.65 4.39
CA CYS A 114 49.30 -17.68 3.32
C CYS A 114 49.50 -18.89 2.38
N THR A 115 48.51 -19.14 1.54
CA THR A 115 48.67 -20.00 0.36
C THR A 115 49.63 -19.36 -0.64
N ALA A 116 50.02 -20.12 -1.66
CA ALA A 116 50.51 -19.48 -2.89
C ALA A 116 49.37 -18.65 -3.52
N GLY A 117 49.75 -17.73 -4.41
CA GLY A 117 48.80 -17.15 -5.36
C GLY A 117 48.46 -18.18 -6.43
N PHE A 118 47.24 -18.11 -6.97
CA PHE A 118 46.76 -19.01 -8.01
C PHE A 118 46.44 -18.22 -9.29
N ALA A 119 45.81 -18.83 -10.29
CA ALA A 119 45.27 -18.10 -11.44
C ALA A 119 43.73 -18.09 -11.45
N THR A 120 43.11 -19.00 -10.69
CA THR A 120 41.66 -19.22 -10.62
C THR A 120 41.27 -19.56 -9.19
N PHE A 121 40.01 -19.34 -8.84
CA PHE A 121 39.47 -19.79 -7.56
C PHE A 121 39.45 -21.31 -7.45
N ALA A 122 39.25 -22.02 -8.57
CA ALA A 122 39.28 -23.47 -8.61
C ALA A 122 40.63 -24.05 -8.09
N GLU A 123 41.75 -23.47 -8.51
CA GLU A 123 43.09 -23.88 -8.05
C GLU A 123 43.32 -23.59 -6.56
N LEU A 124 42.88 -22.41 -6.09
CA LEU A 124 42.92 -22.06 -4.66
C LEU A 124 42.11 -23.06 -3.83
N ILE A 125 40.88 -23.34 -4.26
CA ILE A 125 39.97 -24.27 -3.58
C ILE A 125 40.58 -25.67 -3.54
N ASP A 126 41.19 -26.15 -4.62
CA ASP A 126 41.87 -27.45 -4.66
C ASP A 126 43.06 -27.53 -3.68
N ALA A 127 43.83 -26.44 -3.54
CA ALA A 127 44.91 -26.36 -2.56
C ALA A 127 44.39 -26.39 -1.12
N LEU A 128 43.30 -25.67 -0.82
CA LEU A 128 42.64 -25.69 0.50
C LEU A 128 42.03 -27.06 0.80
N LYS A 129 41.38 -27.71 -0.18
CA LYS A 129 40.85 -29.08 -0.08
C LYS A 129 41.96 -30.09 0.23
N ALA A 130 43.11 -29.97 -0.43
CA ALA A 130 44.26 -30.84 -0.18
C ALA A 130 44.83 -30.66 1.23
N ASP A 131 44.89 -29.42 1.74
CA ASP A 131 45.36 -29.12 3.10
C ASP A 131 44.40 -29.65 4.18
N ALA A 132 43.09 -29.56 3.94
CA ALA A 132 42.05 -30.10 4.81
C ALA A 132 42.19 -31.61 5.08
N LEU A 133 42.79 -32.37 4.15
CA LEU A 133 43.01 -33.81 4.25
C LEU A 133 44.29 -34.19 5.03
N LEU A 134 45.12 -33.21 5.41
CA LEU A 134 46.35 -33.45 6.17
C LEU A 134 46.02 -33.83 7.62
N THR A 135 46.90 -34.62 8.24
CA THR A 135 46.80 -34.96 9.67
C THR A 135 46.98 -33.75 10.59
N THR A 136 47.59 -32.69 10.07
CA THR A 136 47.76 -31.40 10.73
C THR A 136 47.64 -30.35 9.63
N PRO A 137 46.42 -29.86 9.36
CA PRO A 137 46.19 -28.79 8.40
C PRO A 137 47.04 -27.56 8.75
N ARG A 138 47.56 -26.89 7.74
CA ARG A 138 48.37 -25.68 7.88
C ARG A 138 47.50 -24.44 7.90
N PHE A 139 46.44 -24.44 7.09
CA PHE A 139 45.49 -23.33 7.00
C PHE A 139 44.35 -23.60 7.97
N THR A 140 44.27 -22.80 9.04
CA THR A 140 43.28 -22.97 10.11
C THR A 140 42.92 -21.62 10.71
N GLY A 141 41.72 -21.50 11.27
CA GLY A 141 41.24 -20.26 11.87
C GLY A 141 40.63 -19.32 10.83
N ASN A 142 40.34 -18.09 11.27
CA ASN A 142 39.76 -17.06 10.42
C ASN A 142 40.71 -16.73 9.27
N GLY A 143 40.16 -16.46 8.10
CA GLY A 143 40.98 -16.17 6.92
C GLY A 143 40.36 -15.13 6.00
N VAL A 144 41.25 -14.48 5.25
CA VAL A 144 40.93 -13.51 4.21
C VAL A 144 41.44 -14.08 2.88
N ILE A 145 40.55 -14.16 1.90
CA ILE A 145 40.89 -14.40 0.50
C ILE A 145 41.07 -13.04 -0.16
N TRP A 146 42.27 -12.79 -0.67
CA TRP A 146 42.62 -11.57 -1.38
C TRP A 146 42.52 -11.81 -2.88
N VAL A 147 41.84 -10.90 -3.57
CA VAL A 147 41.59 -10.93 -5.02
C VAL A 147 42.02 -9.57 -5.59
N GLU A 148 42.89 -9.59 -6.60
CA GLU A 148 43.44 -8.37 -7.19
C GLU A 148 42.35 -7.55 -7.88
N ASP A 149 42.53 -6.23 -7.91
CA ASP A 149 41.71 -5.29 -8.68
C ASP A 149 41.72 -5.55 -10.20
N THR A 150 42.76 -6.24 -10.68
CA THR A 150 42.84 -6.68 -12.09
C THR A 150 42.28 -8.06 -12.34
N TYR A 151 41.74 -8.75 -11.32
CA TYR A 151 41.08 -10.03 -11.51
C TYR A 151 39.82 -9.84 -12.35
N ALA A 152 39.75 -10.56 -13.48
CA ALA A 152 38.80 -10.34 -14.55
C ALA A 152 38.01 -11.62 -14.90
N GLY A 153 37.67 -12.43 -13.89
CA GLY A 153 36.91 -13.67 -14.08
C GLY A 153 37.61 -14.68 -15.00
N ASN A 154 38.67 -15.34 -14.52
CA ASN A 154 39.34 -16.40 -15.30
C ASN A 154 38.78 -17.80 -14.98
N ASP A 155 37.59 -17.88 -14.35
CA ASP A 155 37.03 -19.13 -13.86
C ASP A 155 36.07 -19.74 -14.91
N ASP A 156 36.34 -20.95 -15.38
CA ASP A 156 35.49 -21.61 -16.39
C ASP A 156 34.20 -22.26 -15.81
N ALA A 157 33.98 -22.15 -14.50
CA ALA A 157 32.85 -22.77 -13.78
C ALA A 157 32.62 -22.14 -12.40
N GLN A 158 31.40 -22.30 -11.87
CA GLN A 158 30.99 -21.91 -10.51
C GLN A 158 32.09 -22.05 -9.44
N VAL A 159 32.29 -20.98 -8.67
CA VAL A 159 33.22 -20.92 -7.54
C VAL A 159 32.53 -21.39 -6.27
N GLU A 160 32.90 -22.56 -5.74
CA GLU A 160 32.23 -23.16 -4.58
C GLU A 160 33.16 -23.37 -3.37
N PHE A 161 32.89 -22.63 -2.29
CA PHE A 161 33.45 -22.81 -0.95
C PHE A 161 32.48 -23.59 -0.05
N ASP A 162 32.63 -24.92 0.00
CA ASP A 162 31.82 -25.76 0.88
C ASP A 162 32.53 -26.02 2.23
N GLY A 163 31.97 -25.50 3.32
CA GLY A 163 32.45 -25.70 4.69
C GLY A 163 32.41 -27.17 5.16
N SER A 164 31.59 -28.01 4.52
CA SER A 164 31.54 -29.46 4.75
C SER A 164 32.76 -30.19 4.18
N VAL A 165 33.40 -29.60 3.16
CA VAL A 165 34.62 -30.10 2.51
C VAL A 165 35.85 -29.44 3.12
N LEU A 166 35.84 -28.12 3.29
CA LEU A 166 36.93 -27.30 3.83
C LEU A 166 36.96 -27.34 5.37
N THR A 167 36.88 -28.53 5.96
CA THR A 167 36.62 -28.76 7.39
C THR A 167 37.62 -28.13 8.38
N ASN A 168 38.82 -27.78 7.92
CA ASN A 168 39.88 -27.10 8.68
C ASN A 168 39.61 -25.59 8.88
N ILE A 169 38.84 -24.97 7.97
CA ILE A 169 38.54 -23.53 7.98
C ILE A 169 37.04 -23.23 7.97
N GLY A 170 36.20 -24.18 7.57
CA GLY A 170 34.74 -24.02 7.40
C GLY A 170 33.94 -23.75 8.67
N LEU A 171 34.56 -23.73 9.86
CA LEU A 171 33.95 -23.27 11.12
C LEU A 171 34.45 -21.88 11.56
N SER A 172 35.35 -21.27 10.78
CA SER A 172 35.98 -19.98 11.08
C SER A 172 35.37 -18.87 10.24
N ASN A 173 35.68 -17.62 10.56
CA ASN A 173 35.23 -16.50 9.74
C ASN A 173 35.96 -16.49 8.38
N LEU A 174 35.22 -16.21 7.32
CA LEU A 174 35.71 -16.05 5.96
C LEU A 174 35.49 -14.61 5.52
N THR A 175 36.55 -13.96 5.06
CA THR A 175 36.45 -12.70 4.31
C THR A 175 36.93 -12.95 2.89
N ILE A 176 36.20 -12.47 1.88
CA ILE A 176 36.71 -12.32 0.51
C ILE A 176 36.82 -10.81 0.25
N GLN A 177 38.03 -10.36 -0.01
CA GLN A 177 38.38 -8.96 -0.23
C GLN A 177 38.89 -8.80 -1.66
N GLY A 178 38.06 -8.21 -2.52
CA GLY A 178 38.45 -7.76 -3.84
C GLY A 178 39.08 -6.37 -3.86
N ALA A 179 39.38 -5.90 -5.06
CA ALA A 179 40.08 -4.65 -5.36
C ALA A 179 41.46 -4.52 -4.72
N TRP A 180 42.10 -5.63 -4.34
CA TRP A 180 43.41 -5.59 -3.72
C TRP A 180 44.51 -5.21 -4.73
N SER A 181 45.50 -4.44 -4.31
CA SER A 181 46.49 -3.85 -5.22
C SER A 181 47.60 -4.80 -5.73
N GLY A 182 47.53 -6.10 -5.41
CA GLY A 182 48.53 -7.12 -5.80
C GLY A 182 49.89 -7.03 -5.10
N ASN A 183 50.07 -6.07 -4.20
CA ASN A 183 51.30 -5.87 -3.43
C ASN A 183 51.22 -6.60 -2.08
N ALA A 184 52.38 -6.96 -1.48
CA ALA A 184 52.48 -7.56 -0.14
C ALA A 184 52.09 -6.58 1.01
N ASP A 185 50.92 -5.98 0.90
CA ASP A 185 50.25 -5.08 1.82
C ASP A 185 48.74 -5.40 1.84
N THR A 186 47.98 -4.66 2.65
CA THR A 186 46.52 -4.80 2.74
C THR A 186 45.81 -3.63 2.05
N ASN A 187 46.47 -2.95 1.11
CA ASN A 187 45.90 -1.82 0.40
C ASN A 187 45.01 -2.34 -0.72
N PHE A 188 43.84 -1.75 -0.84
CA PHE A 188 42.88 -2.02 -1.89
C PHE A 188 42.37 -0.70 -2.46
N ASP A 189 41.96 -0.71 -3.72
CA ASP A 189 41.22 0.41 -4.28
C ASP A 189 39.82 0.44 -3.68
N ALA A 190 39.61 1.38 -2.76
CA ALA A 190 38.30 1.60 -2.16
C ALA A 190 37.22 1.96 -3.21
N ALA A 191 37.63 2.51 -4.37
CA ALA A 191 36.75 2.81 -5.49
C ALA A 191 36.62 1.66 -6.51
N GLY A 192 37.46 0.62 -6.44
CA GLY A 192 37.43 -0.55 -7.33
C GLY A 192 36.65 -1.76 -6.80
N THR A 193 36.53 -2.77 -7.66
CA THR A 193 36.02 -4.13 -7.40
C THR A 193 36.93 -5.14 -8.09
N SER A 194 36.85 -6.43 -7.71
CA SER A 194 37.36 -7.55 -8.50
C SER A 194 36.21 -8.27 -9.20
N ASP A 195 36.39 -8.66 -10.45
CA ASP A 195 35.31 -9.19 -11.29
C ASP A 195 35.31 -10.73 -11.29
N LEU A 196 34.14 -11.33 -11.04
CA LEU A 196 33.87 -12.76 -11.18
C LEU A 196 32.85 -12.94 -12.31
N ASP A 197 33.18 -13.78 -13.29
CA ASP A 197 32.38 -14.07 -14.49
C ASP A 197 31.47 -15.31 -14.34
N VAL A 198 31.50 -15.93 -13.16
CA VAL A 198 30.74 -17.12 -12.79
C VAL A 198 30.13 -16.96 -11.41
N SER A 199 29.10 -17.77 -11.13
CA SER A 199 28.43 -17.78 -9.84
C SER A 199 29.37 -18.09 -8.67
N LEU A 200 29.16 -17.39 -7.54
CA LEU A 200 29.89 -17.58 -6.29
C LEU A 200 28.98 -18.28 -5.26
N VAL A 201 29.45 -19.40 -4.71
CA VAL A 201 28.75 -20.21 -3.73
C VAL A 201 29.60 -20.36 -2.47
N ILE A 202 29.04 -19.97 -1.33
CA ILE A 202 29.56 -20.28 0.00
C ILE A 202 28.52 -21.15 0.69
N ALA A 203 28.79 -22.45 0.82
CA ALA A 203 27.81 -23.43 1.28
C ALA A 203 28.21 -24.06 2.63
N ASN A 204 27.23 -24.37 3.47
CA ASN A 204 27.42 -25.04 4.76
C ASN A 204 28.50 -24.39 5.65
N TRP A 205 28.62 -23.06 5.61
CA TRP A 205 29.69 -22.37 6.33
C TRP A 205 29.32 -22.17 7.80
N GLY A 206 30.29 -22.35 8.71
CA GLY A 206 30.06 -22.34 10.15
C GLY A 206 30.28 -20.99 10.82
N GLY A 207 31.19 -20.18 10.27
CA GLY A 207 31.56 -18.86 10.82
C GLY A 207 30.90 -17.71 10.09
N ASN A 208 31.28 -16.47 10.42
CA ASN A 208 30.77 -15.31 9.70
C ASN A 208 31.37 -15.23 8.29
N VAL A 209 30.59 -14.74 7.34
CA VAL A 209 31.02 -14.51 5.96
C VAL A 209 31.06 -13.00 5.71
N SER A 210 32.14 -12.51 5.12
CA SER A 210 32.29 -11.10 4.75
C SER A 210 32.75 -10.98 3.30
N LEU A 211 31.98 -10.29 2.47
CA LEU A 211 32.28 -10.06 1.05
C LEU A 211 32.49 -8.57 0.83
N LYS A 212 33.60 -8.20 0.18
CA LYS A 212 33.98 -6.80 0.00
C LYS A 212 34.56 -6.54 -1.37
N ASN A 213 34.10 -5.47 -2.02
CA ASN A 213 34.64 -4.98 -3.29
C ASN A 213 34.64 -6.05 -4.39
N LEU A 214 33.49 -6.69 -4.63
CA LEU A 214 33.34 -7.74 -5.65
C LEU A 214 32.26 -7.34 -6.65
N ALA A 215 32.48 -7.61 -7.93
CA ALA A 215 31.47 -7.57 -8.96
C ALA A 215 31.29 -8.99 -9.52
N ILE A 216 30.07 -9.50 -9.48
CA ILE A 216 29.70 -10.86 -9.91
C ILE A 216 28.72 -10.70 -11.07
N ILE A 217 29.19 -11.06 -12.27
CA ILE A 217 28.41 -11.05 -13.51
C ILE A 217 28.44 -12.49 -14.01
N ALA A 218 27.53 -13.30 -13.49
CA ALA A 218 27.57 -14.75 -13.69
C ALA A 218 27.01 -15.13 -15.07
N GLU A 219 27.88 -15.56 -15.98
CA GLU A 219 27.50 -16.05 -17.32
C GLU A 219 27.28 -17.58 -17.35
N ASP A 220 27.43 -18.25 -16.20
CA ASP A 220 27.26 -19.69 -16.10
C ASP A 220 25.78 -20.11 -15.95
N ALA A 221 25.47 -21.36 -16.33
CA ALA A 221 24.09 -21.86 -16.35
C ALA A 221 23.49 -22.19 -14.97
N SER A 222 24.03 -21.60 -13.89
CA SER A 222 23.60 -21.85 -12.51
C SER A 222 22.21 -21.27 -12.23
N GLY A 223 21.86 -20.16 -12.88
CA GLY A 223 20.60 -19.45 -12.66
C GLY A 223 20.55 -18.67 -11.34
N PHE A 224 21.73 -18.36 -10.80
CA PHE A 224 21.90 -17.35 -9.77
C PHE A 224 23.33 -16.77 -9.82
N GLY A 225 23.54 -15.55 -9.33
CA GLY A 225 24.86 -14.92 -9.23
C GLY A 225 25.63 -15.27 -7.94
N LEU A 226 24.98 -15.11 -6.79
CA LEU A 226 25.59 -15.32 -5.47
C LEU A 226 24.72 -16.20 -4.57
N LEU A 227 25.32 -17.20 -3.93
CA LEU A 227 24.71 -17.97 -2.84
C LEU A 227 25.60 -17.97 -1.61
N VAL A 228 25.02 -17.59 -0.45
CA VAL A 228 25.68 -17.69 0.86
C VAL A 228 24.77 -18.45 1.82
N ASP A 229 25.20 -19.63 2.27
CA ASP A 229 24.58 -20.43 3.34
C ASP A 229 25.57 -20.57 4.51
N THR A 230 25.23 -19.93 5.64
CA THR A 230 26.06 -19.92 6.84
C THR A 230 25.28 -19.98 8.16
N SER A 231 25.86 -20.64 9.18
CA SER A 231 25.37 -20.53 10.56
C SER A 231 25.86 -19.28 11.30
N GLY A 232 26.76 -18.50 10.70
CA GLY A 232 27.20 -17.22 11.22
C GLY A 232 26.36 -16.05 10.70
N GLY A 233 26.86 -14.83 10.88
CA GLY A 233 26.34 -13.64 10.21
C GLY A 233 27.00 -13.39 8.86
N VAL A 234 26.37 -12.54 8.04
CA VAL A 234 26.86 -12.14 6.72
C VAL A 234 27.07 -10.63 6.70
N SER A 235 28.20 -10.19 6.17
CA SER A 235 28.45 -8.76 5.91
C SER A 235 28.87 -8.56 4.46
N MET A 236 28.20 -7.65 3.76
CA MET A 236 28.56 -7.27 2.39
C MET A 236 28.80 -5.77 2.33
N ASN A 237 29.90 -5.38 1.72
CA ASN A 237 30.18 -3.99 1.43
C ASN A 237 30.69 -3.86 0.00
N LYS A 238 29.95 -3.13 -0.82
CA LYS A 238 30.32 -2.93 -2.22
C LYS A 238 30.44 -4.24 -2.99
N VAL A 239 29.37 -5.02 -2.91
CA VAL A 239 29.18 -6.25 -3.68
C VAL A 239 28.12 -5.96 -4.73
N TYR A 240 28.46 -6.19 -6.00
CA TYR A 240 27.55 -6.00 -7.12
C TYR A 240 27.26 -7.37 -7.73
N VAL A 241 25.99 -7.73 -7.84
CA VAL A 241 25.53 -8.95 -8.49
C VAL A 241 24.48 -8.56 -9.51
N THR A 242 24.89 -8.44 -10.78
CA THR A 242 24.05 -7.85 -11.82
C THR A 242 23.98 -8.74 -13.05
N ASP A 243 22.93 -8.53 -13.84
CA ASP A 243 22.77 -9.12 -15.17
C ASP A 243 22.80 -10.67 -15.15
N THR A 244 22.25 -11.28 -14.10
CA THR A 244 22.11 -12.75 -14.03
C THR A 244 21.06 -13.24 -15.03
N GLU A 245 21.45 -14.10 -15.96
CA GLU A 245 20.56 -14.68 -16.98
C GLU A 245 19.74 -15.87 -16.45
N ILE A 246 18.55 -16.08 -17.04
CA ILE A 246 17.70 -17.25 -16.81
C ILE A 246 18.40 -18.52 -17.33
N ASN A 247 18.50 -19.51 -16.46
CA ASN A 247 18.93 -20.84 -16.83
C ASN A 247 17.83 -21.66 -17.52
N ALA A 248 18.16 -22.87 -17.98
CA ALA A 248 17.23 -23.76 -18.69
C ALA A 248 16.00 -24.21 -17.87
N TYR A 249 15.96 -23.90 -16.57
CA TYR A 249 14.87 -24.24 -15.65
C TYR A 249 14.02 -23.02 -15.25
N GLY A 250 14.35 -21.82 -15.74
CA GLY A 250 13.61 -20.58 -15.45
C GLY A 250 14.10 -19.81 -14.22
N TYR A 251 15.32 -20.05 -13.73
CA TYR A 251 15.91 -19.33 -12.59
C TYR A 251 16.97 -18.34 -13.06
N GLY A 252 16.99 -17.12 -12.52
CA GLY A 252 17.94 -16.05 -12.85
C GLY A 252 18.17 -15.08 -11.69
N ASP A 253 18.26 -15.58 -10.46
CA ASP A 253 18.29 -14.73 -9.26
C ASP A 253 19.66 -14.05 -9.02
N GLY A 254 19.71 -12.80 -8.57
CA GLY A 254 20.96 -12.13 -8.22
C GLY A 254 21.65 -12.81 -7.03
N ALA A 255 21.18 -12.56 -5.82
CA ALA A 255 21.78 -13.08 -4.59
C ALA A 255 20.79 -13.79 -3.66
N LEU A 256 21.21 -14.95 -3.13
CA LEU A 256 20.50 -15.73 -2.12
C LEU A 256 21.37 -15.83 -0.86
N VAL A 257 20.87 -15.32 0.26
CA VAL A 257 21.59 -15.24 1.53
C VAL A 257 20.79 -15.95 2.62
N GLU A 258 21.28 -17.10 3.07
CA GLU A 258 20.78 -17.84 4.23
C GLU A 258 21.77 -17.72 5.40
N ALA A 259 21.35 -17.06 6.48
CA ALA A 259 22.17 -16.82 7.67
C ALA A 259 21.40 -17.15 8.95
N LEU A 260 22.06 -17.71 9.97
CA LEU A 260 21.47 -17.78 11.32
C LEU A 260 21.83 -16.57 12.19
N GLY A 261 22.82 -15.78 11.80
CA GLY A 261 23.25 -14.56 12.47
C GLY A 261 22.67 -13.30 11.82
N THR A 262 23.24 -12.14 12.14
CA THR A 262 22.87 -10.86 11.52
C THR A 262 23.35 -10.76 10.07
N VAL A 263 22.62 -10.01 9.25
CA VAL A 263 22.99 -9.70 7.87
C VAL A 263 23.14 -8.19 7.71
N ASP A 264 24.35 -7.72 7.40
CA ASP A 264 24.66 -6.30 7.24
C ASP A 264 25.18 -6.05 5.80
N ILE A 265 24.34 -5.46 4.93
CA ILE A 265 24.69 -5.17 3.53
C ILE A 265 24.77 -3.67 3.34
N SER A 266 25.83 -3.19 2.70
CA SER A 266 26.01 -1.77 2.44
C SER A 266 26.62 -1.48 1.08
N ASN A 267 26.25 -0.36 0.47
CA ASN A 267 26.80 0.14 -0.80
C ASN A 267 26.79 -0.93 -1.91
N SER A 268 25.78 -1.79 -1.97
CA SER A 268 25.76 -3.01 -2.80
C SER A 268 24.60 -2.95 -3.82
N GLN A 269 24.73 -3.70 -4.90
CA GLN A 269 23.78 -3.67 -6.03
C GLN A 269 23.39 -5.09 -6.44
N PHE A 270 22.11 -5.30 -6.69
CA PHE A 270 21.49 -6.56 -7.08
C PHE A 270 20.51 -6.32 -8.24
N ASP A 271 20.99 -5.62 -9.27
CA ASP A 271 20.18 -4.98 -10.30
C ASP A 271 20.15 -5.79 -11.61
N ASN A 272 19.07 -5.60 -12.39
CA ASN A 272 18.92 -6.13 -13.76
C ASN A 272 19.05 -7.65 -13.89
N ASN A 273 18.60 -8.41 -12.90
CA ASN A 273 18.60 -9.87 -12.98
C ASN A 273 17.28 -10.38 -13.60
N GLU A 274 17.36 -11.43 -14.43
CA GLU A 274 16.17 -12.03 -15.08
C GLU A 274 15.28 -12.83 -14.08
N GLY A 275 15.67 -12.88 -12.80
CA GLY A 275 14.90 -13.40 -11.67
C GLY A 275 14.67 -12.33 -10.60
N ASN A 276 14.87 -12.70 -9.34
CA ASN A 276 14.81 -11.75 -8.21
C ASN A 276 16.18 -11.09 -7.99
N GLY A 277 16.23 -9.88 -7.42
CA GLY A 277 17.50 -9.21 -7.12
C GLY A 277 18.20 -9.81 -5.89
N LEU A 278 17.61 -9.63 -4.71
CA LEU A 278 18.18 -10.02 -3.42
C LEU A 278 17.18 -10.79 -2.56
N GLN A 279 17.54 -11.99 -2.11
CA GLN A 279 16.76 -12.79 -1.17
C GLN A 279 17.57 -13.04 0.10
N ILE A 280 17.05 -12.62 1.25
CA ILE A 280 17.67 -12.79 2.56
C ILE A 280 16.75 -13.60 3.47
N LEU A 281 17.28 -14.67 4.04
CA LEU A 281 16.68 -15.49 5.09
C LEU A 281 17.63 -15.43 6.29
N SER A 282 17.22 -14.78 7.37
CA SER A 282 18.09 -14.48 8.52
C SER A 282 17.45 -14.86 9.85
N GLY A 283 18.18 -15.61 10.70
CA GLY A 283 17.78 -15.87 12.09
C GLY A 283 18.06 -14.69 13.05
N GLY A 284 18.58 -13.57 12.54
CA GLY A 284 18.85 -12.35 13.30
C GLY A 284 18.48 -11.08 12.51
N ASN A 285 18.84 -9.92 13.05
CA ASN A 285 18.52 -8.63 12.42
C ASN A 285 19.17 -8.50 11.04
N VAL A 286 18.50 -7.75 10.16
CA VAL A 286 18.99 -7.39 8.84
C VAL A 286 19.14 -5.87 8.75
N THR A 287 20.27 -5.40 8.26
CA THR A 287 20.51 -3.98 7.96
C THR A 287 20.94 -3.80 6.51
N LEU A 288 20.20 -2.99 5.77
CA LEU A 288 20.55 -2.55 4.42
C LEU A 288 20.89 -1.05 4.46
N ASP A 289 22.10 -0.68 4.04
CA ASP A 289 22.56 0.71 3.98
C ASP A 289 23.05 1.08 2.57
N THR A 290 22.25 1.87 1.85
CA THR A 290 22.57 2.27 0.47
C THR A 290 22.68 1.05 -0.44
N VAL A 291 21.59 0.27 -0.54
CA VAL A 291 21.46 -0.94 -1.36
C VAL A 291 20.50 -0.69 -2.52
N SER A 292 20.84 -1.21 -3.70
CA SER A 292 19.95 -1.23 -4.87
C SER A 292 19.62 -2.67 -5.26
N ALA A 293 18.35 -2.93 -5.58
CA ALA A 293 17.88 -4.14 -6.25
C ALA A 293 16.75 -3.76 -7.22
N SER A 294 17.13 -3.05 -8.28
CA SER A 294 16.23 -2.43 -9.26
C SER A 294 16.32 -3.11 -10.63
N GLY A 295 15.24 -3.02 -11.41
CA GLY A 295 15.23 -3.51 -12.80
C GLY A 295 15.23 -5.03 -12.93
N ASN A 296 14.84 -5.78 -11.89
CA ASN A 296 14.77 -7.23 -11.93
C ASN A 296 13.43 -7.70 -12.53
N ASP A 297 13.41 -8.82 -13.26
CA ASP A 297 12.19 -9.33 -13.91
C ASP A 297 11.12 -9.81 -12.89
N LEU A 298 11.54 -10.12 -11.65
CA LEU A 298 10.65 -10.52 -10.55
C LEU A 298 10.67 -9.53 -9.39
N THR A 299 11.02 -9.96 -8.17
CA THR A 299 11.05 -9.12 -6.97
C THR A 299 12.42 -8.45 -6.83
N GLY A 300 12.45 -7.17 -6.45
CA GLY A 300 13.70 -6.46 -6.17
C GLY A 300 14.43 -7.07 -4.98
N ALA A 301 13.87 -6.92 -3.78
CA ALA A 301 14.42 -7.54 -2.57
C ALA A 301 13.34 -8.21 -1.70
N TYR A 302 13.65 -9.41 -1.21
CA TYR A 302 12.88 -10.14 -0.21
C TYR A 302 13.74 -10.35 1.04
N VAL A 303 13.28 -9.85 2.18
CA VAL A 303 13.98 -9.94 3.47
C VAL A 303 13.08 -10.63 4.49
N ASP A 304 13.47 -11.83 4.90
CA ASP A 304 12.75 -12.65 5.86
C ASP A 304 13.62 -12.89 7.11
N THR A 305 13.13 -12.36 8.22
CA THR A 305 13.63 -12.65 9.58
C THR A 305 12.59 -13.35 10.44
N CYS A 306 11.46 -13.72 9.84
CA CYS A 306 10.31 -14.29 10.49
C CYS A 306 10.36 -15.83 10.44
N VAL A 307 10.15 -16.45 11.59
CA VAL A 307 9.80 -17.87 11.65
C VAL A 307 8.36 -17.99 12.11
N TYR A 308 7.44 -18.23 11.18
CA TYR A 308 6.02 -18.36 11.48
C TYR A 308 5.70 -19.49 12.46
N ASP A 309 4.88 -19.16 13.47
CA ASP A 309 4.22 -20.15 14.33
C ASP A 309 3.09 -20.83 13.56
N ALA A 310 3.16 -22.17 13.46
CA ALA A 310 2.21 -22.95 12.68
C ALA A 310 0.78 -23.02 13.27
N VAL A 311 0.57 -22.53 14.49
CA VAL A 311 -0.71 -22.48 15.18
C VAL A 311 -1.38 -21.11 15.03
N THR A 312 -0.63 -20.02 15.26
CA THR A 312 -1.18 -18.66 15.17
C THR A 312 -1.11 -18.09 13.76
N GLY A 313 -0.12 -18.50 12.97
CA GLY A 313 0.16 -17.94 11.65
C GLY A 313 0.98 -16.64 11.70
N LEU A 314 1.48 -16.25 12.88
CA LEU A 314 2.26 -15.02 13.14
C LEU A 314 3.74 -15.31 13.32
N CYS A 315 4.58 -14.28 13.24
CA CYS A 315 6.02 -14.40 13.48
C CYS A 315 6.34 -14.79 14.93
N ALA A 316 7.22 -15.78 15.10
CA ALA A 316 7.70 -16.24 16.41
C ALA A 316 9.13 -15.80 16.74
N GLU A 317 9.85 -15.25 15.76
CA GLU A 317 11.19 -14.70 15.92
C GLU A 317 11.13 -13.19 15.68
N ASN A 318 11.92 -12.43 16.45
CA ASN A 318 11.81 -10.97 16.56
C ASN A 318 13.04 -10.27 15.93
N GLY A 319 13.55 -10.80 14.81
CA GLY A 319 14.61 -10.10 14.06
C GLY A 319 14.07 -8.76 13.56
N LEU A 320 14.81 -7.67 13.77
CA LEU A 320 14.45 -6.35 13.25
C LEU A 320 15.05 -6.17 11.85
N VAL A 321 14.29 -5.60 10.92
CA VAL A 321 14.79 -5.15 9.62
C VAL A 321 14.97 -3.64 9.65
N THR A 322 16.16 -3.16 9.28
CA THR A 322 16.48 -1.73 9.18
C THR A 322 17.01 -1.42 7.78
N ILE A 323 16.39 -0.47 7.11
CA ILE A 323 16.84 0.04 5.81
C ILE A 323 17.09 1.53 5.97
N THR A 324 18.32 1.97 5.75
CA THR A 324 18.73 3.37 5.99
C THR A 324 19.67 3.84 4.90
N SER A 325 19.85 5.15 4.74
CA SER A 325 20.86 5.69 3.84
C SER A 325 21.33 7.06 4.32
N LEU A 326 22.64 7.32 4.19
CA LEU A 326 23.22 8.63 4.51
C LEU A 326 23.33 9.59 3.30
N THR A 327 23.11 9.11 2.06
CA THR A 327 23.44 9.90 0.85
C THR A 327 22.38 9.92 -0.25
N THR A 328 21.96 8.77 -0.79
CA THR A 328 21.25 8.70 -2.09
C THR A 328 19.99 7.83 -2.10
N GLY A 329 19.69 7.13 -1.01
CA GLY A 329 18.53 6.25 -0.87
C GLY A 329 18.86 4.76 -1.04
N ASN A 330 17.90 3.91 -0.70
CA ASN A 330 17.86 2.50 -1.08
C ASN A 330 16.84 2.35 -2.21
N ASP A 331 17.23 1.69 -3.31
CA ASP A 331 16.49 1.70 -4.58
C ASP A 331 15.99 0.30 -4.95
N PHE A 332 14.67 0.13 -4.99
CA PHE A 332 13.96 -1.11 -5.34
C PHE A 332 12.97 -0.85 -6.47
N ASN A 333 13.40 -0.12 -7.50
CA ASN A 333 12.55 0.43 -8.53
C ASN A 333 12.49 -0.46 -9.77
N ASN A 334 11.44 -0.31 -10.58
CA ASN A 334 11.31 -0.91 -11.92
C ASN A 334 11.42 -2.45 -11.95
N ASN A 335 10.99 -3.13 -10.88
CA ASN A 335 10.96 -4.59 -10.85
C ASN A 335 9.64 -5.12 -11.45
N GLY A 336 9.69 -6.28 -12.10
CA GLY A 336 8.54 -6.84 -12.82
C GLY A 336 7.39 -7.30 -11.91
N VAL A 337 7.66 -7.51 -10.62
CA VAL A 337 6.65 -7.86 -9.61
C VAL A 337 6.70 -6.88 -8.44
N GLU A 338 7.29 -7.21 -7.29
CA GLU A 338 7.33 -6.36 -6.10
C GLU A 338 8.68 -5.65 -5.98
N GLY A 339 8.71 -4.42 -5.47
CA GLY A 339 9.96 -3.73 -5.20
C GLY A 339 10.68 -4.32 -3.99
N LEU A 340 10.03 -4.24 -2.82
CA LEU A 340 10.57 -4.67 -1.54
C LEU A 340 9.54 -5.47 -0.75
N VAL A 341 9.93 -6.65 -0.28
CA VAL A 341 9.11 -7.48 0.64
C VAL A 341 9.88 -7.70 1.93
N ILE A 342 9.26 -7.37 3.06
CA ILE A 342 9.81 -7.58 4.41
C ILE A 342 8.87 -8.47 5.21
N ASP A 343 9.42 -9.52 5.79
CA ASP A 343 8.77 -10.37 6.78
C ASP A 343 9.60 -10.41 8.07
N SER A 344 9.06 -9.84 9.15
CA SER A 344 9.86 -9.50 10.33
C SER A 344 9.03 -9.44 11.60
N GLY A 345 9.18 -10.39 12.52
CA GLY A 345 8.50 -10.29 13.82
C GLY A 345 9.13 -9.27 14.79
N GLY A 346 10.20 -8.57 14.41
CA GLY A 346 10.88 -7.58 15.27
C GLY A 346 10.59 -6.13 14.90
N GLY A 347 9.68 -5.87 13.95
CA GLY A 347 9.45 -4.55 13.39
C GLY A 347 10.19 -4.30 12.07
N ALA A 348 9.95 -3.12 11.50
CA ALA A 348 10.70 -2.63 10.35
C ALA A 348 10.95 -1.11 10.49
N ALA A 349 12.17 -0.67 10.22
CA ALA A 349 12.52 0.75 10.21
C ALA A 349 13.11 1.13 8.84
N LEU A 350 12.41 1.94 8.07
CA LEU A 350 12.76 2.35 6.71
C LEU A 350 13.02 3.85 6.67
N ASP A 351 14.14 4.24 6.09
CA ASP A 351 14.57 5.62 5.95
C ASP A 351 15.22 5.84 4.58
N HIS A 352 14.65 6.76 3.79
CA HIS A 352 15.06 7.04 2.42
C HIS A 352 14.98 5.80 1.50
N VAL A 353 13.82 5.13 1.47
CA VAL A 353 13.55 4.00 0.58
C VAL A 353 12.77 4.48 -0.65
N GLN A 354 13.15 4.01 -1.83
CA GLN A 354 12.42 4.19 -3.09
C GLN A 354 12.04 2.83 -3.65
N ALA A 355 10.75 2.59 -3.86
CA ALA A 355 10.25 1.39 -4.53
C ALA A 355 9.14 1.76 -5.54
N ASN A 356 9.60 2.41 -6.60
CA ASN A 356 8.78 3.04 -7.62
C ASN A 356 8.68 2.19 -8.89
N ASP A 357 7.60 2.38 -9.64
CA ASP A 357 7.40 1.82 -10.98
C ASP A 357 7.52 0.28 -11.03
N ASN A 358 7.15 -0.43 -9.97
CA ASN A 358 7.11 -1.89 -9.95
C ASN A 358 5.80 -2.43 -10.55
N GLY A 359 5.85 -3.68 -11.03
CA GLY A 359 4.72 -4.31 -11.73
C GLY A 359 3.50 -4.57 -10.85
N LEU A 360 3.74 -4.89 -9.58
CA LEU A 360 2.75 -5.01 -8.49
C LEU A 360 3.10 -4.01 -7.38
N ASP A 361 3.31 -4.44 -6.14
CA ASP A 361 3.43 -3.54 -4.99
C ASP A 361 4.81 -2.88 -4.94
N GLY A 362 4.87 -1.61 -4.51
CA GLY A 362 6.14 -0.93 -4.25
C GLY A 362 6.86 -1.58 -3.08
N ALA A 363 6.22 -1.59 -1.90
CA ALA A 363 6.69 -2.33 -0.75
C ALA A 363 5.56 -3.05 0.01
N VAL A 364 5.86 -4.26 0.48
CA VAL A 364 5.00 -5.08 1.34
C VAL A 364 5.75 -5.39 2.63
N ILE A 365 5.16 -5.02 3.77
CA ILE A 365 5.78 -5.19 5.09
C ILE A 365 4.82 -5.99 5.98
N THR A 366 5.24 -7.17 6.40
CA THR A 366 4.56 -8.00 7.39
C THR A 366 5.38 -8.05 8.66
N SER A 367 4.80 -7.55 9.76
CA SER A 367 5.49 -7.52 11.06
C SER A 367 4.69 -8.06 12.24
N ALA A 368 3.48 -8.57 11.99
CA ALA A 368 2.65 -9.11 13.06
C ALA A 368 3.32 -10.33 13.74
N ASP A 369 3.53 -10.22 15.06
CA ASP A 369 4.22 -11.22 15.88
C ASP A 369 3.28 -11.84 16.93
N ASN A 370 3.81 -12.65 17.85
CA ASN A 370 3.00 -13.29 18.89
C ASN A 370 2.93 -12.48 20.21
N ASP A 371 3.63 -11.34 20.29
CA ASP A 371 3.80 -10.51 21.47
C ASP A 371 3.40 -9.04 21.32
N GLY A 372 2.96 -8.59 20.14
CA GLY A 372 2.51 -7.22 19.86
C GLY A 372 3.65 -6.22 19.71
N THR A 373 4.81 -6.61 19.20
CA THR A 373 6.03 -5.75 19.21
C THR A 373 6.55 -5.33 17.84
N GLY A 374 5.88 -5.73 16.76
CA GLY A 374 6.29 -5.47 15.37
C GLY A 374 6.11 -4.03 14.89
N ASP A 375 6.56 -3.02 15.64
CA ASP A 375 6.42 -1.62 15.24
C ASP A 375 7.05 -1.35 13.84
N VAL A 376 6.37 -0.57 13.00
CA VAL A 376 6.81 -0.21 11.66
C VAL A 376 6.97 1.32 11.56
N ASP A 377 8.22 1.77 11.38
CA ASP A 377 8.58 3.17 11.22
C ASP A 377 9.06 3.41 9.78
N ILE A 378 8.45 4.35 9.05
CA ILE A 378 8.85 4.71 7.68
C ILE A 378 8.98 6.22 7.55
N ASP A 379 10.20 6.68 7.26
CA ASP A 379 10.54 8.08 7.07
C ASP A 379 11.09 8.36 5.66
N ALA A 380 10.75 9.53 5.12
CA ALA A 380 11.35 10.10 3.91
C ALA A 380 11.42 9.13 2.71
N SER A 381 10.36 8.35 2.48
CA SER A 381 10.34 7.25 1.51
C SER A 381 9.29 7.45 0.42
N GLU A 382 9.51 6.86 -0.76
CA GLU A 382 8.65 7.00 -1.94
C GLU A 382 8.29 5.64 -2.56
N PHE A 383 7.00 5.47 -2.85
CA PHE A 383 6.38 4.25 -3.36
C PHE A 383 5.38 4.55 -4.48
N SER A 384 5.82 5.24 -5.53
CA SER A 384 4.99 5.80 -6.60
C SER A 384 5.05 5.00 -7.90
N GLY A 385 4.02 5.09 -8.74
CA GLY A 385 4.01 4.50 -10.10
C GLY A 385 3.75 2.99 -10.16
N ASN A 386 3.37 2.37 -9.05
CA ASN A 386 3.05 0.94 -8.92
C ASN A 386 1.60 0.68 -9.38
N THR A 387 1.38 0.78 -10.70
CA THR A 387 0.05 0.94 -11.31
C THR A 387 -0.93 -0.22 -11.16
N ASN A 388 -0.47 -1.44 -10.86
CA ASN A 388 -1.35 -2.62 -10.74
C ASN A 388 -1.54 -3.14 -9.31
N ALA A 389 -1.04 -2.41 -8.29
CA ALA A 389 -1.18 -2.79 -6.89
C ALA A 389 -1.03 -1.57 -5.95
N TYR A 390 -0.60 -1.79 -4.70
CA TYR A 390 -0.36 -0.72 -3.74
C TYR A 390 1.02 -0.08 -3.94
N GLY A 391 1.15 1.21 -3.64
CA GLY A 391 2.47 1.78 -3.37
C GLY A 391 3.10 1.11 -2.15
N LEU A 392 2.36 1.11 -1.04
CA LEU A 392 2.80 0.55 0.23
C LEU A 392 1.68 -0.27 0.89
N ASP A 393 1.98 -1.50 1.30
CA ASP A 393 1.09 -2.40 2.04
C ASP A 393 1.76 -2.85 3.34
N VAL A 394 1.21 -2.46 4.49
CA VAL A 394 1.78 -2.73 5.82
C VAL A 394 0.77 -3.45 6.69
N TYR A 395 1.18 -4.61 7.22
CA TYR A 395 0.43 -5.37 8.22
C TYR A 395 1.27 -5.67 9.43
N THR A 396 0.83 -5.20 10.59
CA THR A 396 1.50 -5.43 11.87
C THR A 396 0.49 -5.58 13.01
N ASP A 397 0.95 -6.00 14.18
CA ASP A 397 0.22 -5.91 15.45
C ASP A 397 0.76 -4.80 16.38
N GLY A 398 1.92 -4.22 16.02
CA GLY A 398 2.52 -3.02 16.61
C GLY A 398 2.02 -1.71 16.00
N ASN A 399 2.64 -0.59 16.36
CA ASN A 399 2.31 0.73 15.82
C ASN A 399 2.86 0.90 14.41
N ILE A 400 2.23 1.79 13.64
CA ILE A 400 2.73 2.24 12.35
C ILE A 400 2.94 3.75 12.41
N ASP A 401 4.17 4.21 12.20
CA ASP A 401 4.53 5.62 12.12
C ASP A 401 5.04 5.95 10.70
N LEU A 402 4.30 6.77 9.96
CA LEU A 402 4.71 7.29 8.65
C LEU A 402 5.03 8.80 8.74
N SER A 403 6.21 9.20 8.26
CA SER A 403 6.57 10.62 8.12
C SER A 403 7.20 10.90 6.75
N ASN A 404 6.75 11.97 6.09
CA ASN A 404 7.30 12.39 4.81
C ASN A 404 7.30 11.25 3.74
N VAL A 405 6.20 10.49 3.69
CA VAL A 405 6.00 9.38 2.75
C VAL A 405 5.21 9.85 1.53
N THR A 406 5.61 9.41 0.33
CA THR A 406 4.88 9.68 -0.92
C THR A 406 4.49 8.38 -1.61
N ALA A 407 3.20 8.20 -1.92
CA ALA A 407 2.68 7.06 -2.68
C ALA A 407 1.65 7.54 -3.71
N ASN A 408 2.17 8.02 -4.85
CA ASN A 408 1.40 8.64 -5.93
C ASN A 408 1.34 7.76 -7.18
N SER A 409 0.36 7.99 -8.05
CA SER A 409 0.26 7.32 -9.36
C SER A 409 0.25 5.78 -9.28
N ASN A 410 -0.23 5.22 -8.17
CA ASN A 410 -0.34 3.78 -8.00
C ASN A 410 -1.74 3.30 -8.41
N GLY A 411 -1.92 1.97 -8.48
CA GLY A 411 -3.25 1.39 -8.52
C GLY A 411 -4.03 1.80 -7.27
N LEU A 412 -3.45 1.53 -6.11
CA LEU A 412 -3.89 1.93 -4.77
C LEU A 412 -2.72 2.63 -4.07
N GLY A 413 -2.95 3.69 -3.31
CA GLY A 413 -1.83 4.44 -2.71
C GLY A 413 -1.15 3.67 -1.57
N THR A 414 -1.78 3.61 -0.40
CA THR A 414 -1.21 2.95 0.79
C THR A 414 -2.28 2.22 1.61
N PHE A 415 -1.97 1.02 2.11
CA PHE A 415 -2.80 0.25 3.02
C PHE A 415 -2.05 -0.07 4.32
N LEU A 416 -2.63 0.32 5.46
CA LEU A 416 -2.06 0.15 6.80
C LEU A 416 -3.03 -0.63 7.69
N ASP A 417 -2.61 -1.77 8.21
CA ASP A 417 -3.44 -2.63 9.05
C ASP A 417 -2.71 -2.98 10.36
N THR A 418 -3.31 -2.59 11.49
CA THR A 418 -2.86 -2.96 12.86
C THR A 418 -3.89 -3.81 13.62
N THR A 419 -4.94 -4.28 12.96
CA THR A 419 -6.13 -4.91 13.58
C THR A 419 -5.85 -6.28 14.20
N HIS A 420 -4.72 -6.92 13.87
CA HIS A 420 -4.30 -8.13 14.57
C HIS A 420 -3.92 -7.85 16.03
N GLY A 421 -3.43 -6.64 16.30
CA GLY A 421 -2.99 -6.18 17.60
C GLY A 421 -3.83 -5.02 18.12
N THR A 422 -3.14 -4.10 18.80
CA THR A 422 -3.73 -2.86 19.32
C THR A 422 -2.83 -1.66 19.02
N GLY A 423 -2.07 -1.73 17.93
CA GLY A 423 -1.17 -0.67 17.51
C GLY A 423 -1.94 0.55 17.00
N SER A 424 -1.42 1.75 17.25
CA SER A 424 -1.92 2.98 16.63
C SER A 424 -1.28 3.21 15.27
N VAL A 425 -1.90 4.09 14.48
CA VAL A 425 -1.37 4.54 13.19
C VAL A 425 -1.19 6.05 13.21
N ASP A 426 0.03 6.53 13.09
CA ASP A 426 0.36 7.96 13.01
C ASP A 426 0.94 8.26 11.63
N VAL A 427 0.31 9.18 10.88
CA VAL A 427 0.75 9.60 9.55
C VAL A 427 0.97 11.11 9.54
N SER A 428 2.15 11.55 9.11
CA SER A 428 2.52 12.96 9.11
C SER A 428 3.23 13.40 7.83
N ASP A 429 2.95 14.62 7.37
CA ASP A 429 3.65 15.28 6.26
C ASP A 429 3.73 14.41 4.98
N SER A 430 2.70 13.60 4.71
CA SER A 430 2.71 12.55 3.67
C SER A 430 1.69 12.80 2.55
N VAL A 431 1.96 12.25 1.37
CA VAL A 431 1.19 12.48 0.13
C VAL A 431 0.76 11.17 -0.52
N PHE A 432 -0.54 11.00 -0.74
CA PHE A 432 -1.19 9.83 -1.31
C PHE A 432 -2.11 10.25 -2.48
N GLY A 433 -1.57 11.10 -3.35
CA GLY A 433 -2.25 11.82 -4.43
C GLY A 433 -2.35 13.33 -4.14
N ASP A 434 -1.90 14.16 -5.08
CA ASP A 434 -1.92 15.64 -4.94
C ASP A 434 -2.36 16.40 -6.20
N SER A 435 -2.48 15.73 -7.35
CA SER A 435 -2.92 16.34 -8.60
C SER A 435 -3.57 15.32 -9.54
N ASN A 436 -4.30 15.79 -10.55
CA ASN A 436 -4.86 14.94 -11.61
C ASN A 436 -3.80 14.15 -12.43
N LEU A 437 -2.51 14.43 -12.26
CA LEU A 437 -1.42 13.66 -12.89
C LEU A 437 -0.80 12.61 -11.98
N THR A 438 -1.03 12.72 -10.68
CA THR A 438 -0.34 11.98 -9.61
C THR A 438 -1.28 11.31 -8.61
N GLY A 439 -2.59 11.51 -8.77
CA GLY A 439 -3.61 10.80 -8.01
C GLY A 439 -3.52 9.30 -8.23
N ASN A 440 -3.86 8.53 -7.21
CA ASN A 440 -3.93 7.09 -7.33
C ASN A 440 -5.20 6.70 -8.09
N THR A 441 -5.12 5.57 -8.78
CA THR A 441 -6.22 5.10 -9.63
C THR A 441 -7.47 4.81 -8.77
N TRP A 442 -7.30 4.36 -7.53
CA TRP A 442 -8.37 3.95 -6.59
C TRP A 442 -8.22 4.77 -5.31
N THR A 443 -8.19 4.15 -4.13
CA THR A 443 -8.08 4.87 -2.86
C THR A 443 -6.64 5.36 -2.62
N GLY A 444 -6.50 6.58 -2.10
CA GLY A 444 -5.20 7.15 -1.74
C GLY A 444 -4.59 6.50 -0.49
N LEU A 445 -5.31 6.56 0.63
CA LEU A 445 -4.86 5.99 1.90
C LEU A 445 -5.98 5.16 2.54
N HIS A 446 -5.69 3.91 2.84
CA HIS A 446 -6.58 2.99 3.55
C HIS A 446 -5.93 2.61 4.90
N ILE A 447 -6.68 2.75 5.99
CA ILE A 447 -6.23 2.41 7.35
C ILE A 447 -7.27 1.56 8.06
N GLU A 448 -6.84 0.41 8.58
CA GLU A 448 -7.57 -0.38 9.58
C GLU A 448 -6.74 -0.43 10.87
N SER A 449 -7.15 0.32 11.91
CA SER A 449 -6.38 0.46 13.14
C SER A 449 -7.00 -0.26 14.34
N GLY A 450 -6.20 -1.11 14.99
CA GLY A 450 -6.53 -1.73 16.27
C GLY A 450 -6.57 -0.74 17.46
N ALA A 451 -6.18 0.52 17.26
CA ALA A 451 -6.23 1.57 18.28
C ALA A 451 -6.57 2.96 17.69
N ASN A 452 -5.82 4.00 18.07
CA ASN A 452 -6.07 5.37 17.59
C ASN A 452 -5.41 5.59 16.22
N VAL A 453 -5.91 6.58 15.49
CA VAL A 453 -5.29 7.08 14.26
C VAL A 453 -5.07 8.60 14.37
N ASN A 454 -3.86 9.07 14.10
CA ASN A 454 -3.55 10.50 13.97
C ASN A 454 -3.02 10.81 12.57
N LEU A 455 -3.68 11.73 11.87
CA LEU A 455 -3.33 12.16 10.51
C LEU A 455 -3.00 13.66 10.50
N LEU A 456 -1.74 14.02 10.25
CA LEU A 456 -1.25 15.39 10.35
C LEU A 456 -0.64 15.86 9.03
N ASN A 457 -1.09 17.00 8.51
CA ASN A 457 -0.54 17.63 7.29
C ASN A 457 -0.51 16.68 6.08
N LEU A 458 -1.53 15.83 5.92
CA LEU A 458 -1.60 14.84 4.84
C LEU A 458 -2.28 15.42 3.59
N ILE A 459 -1.89 14.94 2.41
CA ILE A 459 -2.57 15.22 1.15
C ILE A 459 -2.98 13.89 0.52
N ALA A 460 -4.28 13.65 0.36
CA ALA A 460 -4.84 12.51 -0.37
C ALA A 460 -5.97 13.01 -1.29
N SER A 461 -5.56 13.70 -2.35
CA SER A 461 -6.42 14.38 -3.32
C SER A 461 -6.27 13.76 -4.71
N TYR A 462 -7.26 13.97 -5.58
CA TYR A 462 -7.27 13.47 -6.96
C TYR A 462 -7.28 11.95 -7.12
N ASN A 463 -7.71 11.22 -6.09
CA ASN A 463 -7.83 9.77 -6.11
C ASN A 463 -9.16 9.32 -6.73
N GLY A 464 -9.14 8.21 -7.46
CA GLY A 464 -10.30 7.74 -8.22
C GLY A 464 -11.51 7.33 -7.37
N THR A 465 -11.28 6.84 -6.14
CA THR A 465 -12.32 6.55 -5.13
C THR A 465 -12.11 7.43 -3.90
N ASN A 466 -11.94 6.87 -2.70
CA ASN A 466 -11.74 7.66 -1.50
C ASN A 466 -10.37 8.35 -1.52
N GLY A 467 -10.30 9.60 -1.03
CA GLY A 467 -8.99 10.19 -0.70
C GLY A 467 -8.36 9.41 0.45
N THR A 468 -9.09 9.29 1.55
CA THR A 468 -8.72 8.43 2.68
C THR A 468 -9.91 7.65 3.21
N TYR A 469 -9.70 6.36 3.45
CA TYR A 469 -10.59 5.45 4.16
C TYR A 469 -9.94 5.05 5.48
N VAL A 470 -10.57 5.34 6.62
CA VAL A 470 -10.02 5.00 7.93
C VAL A 470 -11.08 4.37 8.84
N GLU A 471 -10.76 3.19 9.34
CA GLU A 471 -11.44 2.52 10.44
C GLU A 471 -10.51 2.43 11.65
N ALA A 472 -11.02 2.76 12.84
CA ALA A 472 -10.25 2.72 14.08
C ALA A 472 -11.07 2.20 15.26
N GLU A 473 -10.47 1.33 16.06
CA GLU A 473 -11.05 0.93 17.36
C GLU A 473 -11.06 2.10 18.37
N GLY A 474 -10.12 3.03 18.23
CA GLY A 474 -9.92 4.20 19.08
C GLY A 474 -10.36 5.51 18.44
N ASN A 475 -9.71 6.61 18.85
CA ASN A 475 -9.99 7.94 18.31
C ASN A 475 -9.37 8.11 16.92
N ILE A 476 -10.01 8.93 16.09
CA ILE A 476 -9.47 9.41 14.82
C ILE A 476 -9.26 10.92 14.94
N TYR A 477 -8.04 11.38 14.78
CA TYR A 477 -7.68 12.80 14.79
C TYR A 477 -7.06 13.17 13.45
N VAL A 478 -7.59 14.21 12.80
CA VAL A 478 -7.06 14.75 11.54
C VAL A 478 -6.82 16.24 11.70
N GLU A 479 -5.61 16.69 11.38
CA GLU A 479 -5.22 18.10 11.39
C GLU A 479 -4.54 18.48 10.07
N ASN A 480 -4.96 19.60 9.46
CA ASN A 480 -4.41 20.10 8.20
C ASN A 480 -4.43 19.07 7.04
N GLY A 481 -5.44 18.20 6.99
CA GLY A 481 -5.60 17.20 5.92
C GLY A 481 -6.29 17.77 4.68
N GLN A 482 -5.84 17.38 3.48
CA GLN A 482 -6.42 17.77 2.19
C GLN A 482 -6.94 16.56 1.41
N PHE A 483 -8.24 16.54 1.12
CA PHE A 483 -8.98 15.44 0.50
C PHE A 483 -9.82 15.93 -0.68
N ASN A 484 -9.18 16.64 -1.59
CA ASN A 484 -9.85 17.37 -2.67
C ASN A 484 -9.97 16.52 -3.93
N GLU A 485 -11.01 16.80 -4.72
CA GLU A 485 -11.11 16.34 -6.10
C GLU A 485 -10.99 14.82 -6.22
N ASN A 486 -11.52 14.06 -5.26
CA ASN A 486 -11.56 12.59 -5.33
C ASN A 486 -12.90 12.09 -5.92
N VAL A 487 -13.05 10.77 -6.01
CA VAL A 487 -14.30 10.08 -6.40
C VAL A 487 -14.69 10.31 -7.86
N HIS A 488 -13.86 9.93 -8.83
CA HIS A 488 -14.04 10.24 -10.27
C HIS A 488 -14.99 9.29 -11.02
N PHE A 489 -15.41 8.17 -10.42
CA PHE A 489 -16.09 7.08 -11.14
C PHE A 489 -17.59 6.94 -10.86
N ASN A 490 -18.24 8.01 -10.39
CA ASN A 490 -19.69 8.02 -10.09
C ASN A 490 -20.11 6.94 -9.07
N PHE A 491 -19.30 6.80 -8.02
CA PHE A 491 -19.61 6.01 -6.83
C PHE A 491 -19.94 6.97 -5.67
N PRO A 492 -21.19 7.43 -5.57
CA PRO A 492 -21.60 8.44 -4.58
C PRO A 492 -21.42 8.02 -3.11
N GLN A 493 -21.22 6.73 -2.86
CA GLN A 493 -20.86 6.19 -1.55
C GLN A 493 -19.47 6.61 -1.05
N ASP A 494 -18.55 6.94 -1.96
CA ASP A 494 -17.17 7.28 -1.63
C ASP A 494 -17.09 8.76 -1.25
N SER A 495 -15.98 9.15 -0.64
CA SER A 495 -15.79 10.51 -0.12
C SER A 495 -14.34 10.95 -0.18
N GLY A 496 -14.10 12.26 -0.02
CA GLY A 496 -12.74 12.74 0.21
C GLY A 496 -12.12 12.05 1.43
N LEU A 497 -12.83 12.08 2.56
CA LEU A 497 -12.46 11.34 3.78
C LEU A 497 -13.64 10.52 4.32
N TYR A 498 -13.46 9.21 4.38
CA TYR A 498 -14.32 8.30 5.13
C TYR A 498 -13.64 7.96 6.47
N ALA A 499 -14.30 8.22 7.59
CA ALA A 499 -13.79 7.90 8.92
C ALA A 499 -14.82 7.22 9.82
N GLU A 500 -14.48 6.05 10.33
CA GLU A 500 -15.32 5.25 11.22
C GLU A 500 -14.57 4.87 12.51
N SER A 501 -15.15 5.24 13.66
CA SER A 501 -14.61 4.89 14.97
C SER A 501 -15.53 3.92 15.73
N ASN A 502 -14.99 2.77 16.14
CA ASN A 502 -15.70 1.73 16.87
C ASN A 502 -15.80 1.97 18.39
N GLY A 503 -14.97 2.86 18.94
CA GLY A 503 -14.88 3.09 20.38
C GLY A 503 -14.39 4.46 20.83
N GLY A 504 -14.06 5.36 19.90
CA GLY A 504 -13.47 6.67 20.18
C GLY A 504 -14.20 7.84 19.53
N ASN A 505 -13.59 9.01 19.63
CA ASN A 505 -14.06 10.25 19.01
C ASN A 505 -13.43 10.43 17.63
N ILE A 506 -14.11 11.20 16.78
CA ILE A 506 -13.56 11.70 15.53
C ILE A 506 -13.38 13.22 15.66
N THR A 507 -12.18 13.72 15.40
CA THR A 507 -11.86 15.15 15.46
C THR A 507 -11.16 15.58 14.17
N LEU A 508 -11.73 16.56 13.49
CA LEU A 508 -11.16 17.21 12.31
C LEU A 508 -10.84 18.67 12.64
N LEU A 509 -9.61 19.10 12.41
CA LEU A 509 -9.14 20.48 12.60
C LEU A 509 -8.45 20.96 11.32
N ASP A 510 -8.87 22.11 10.79
CA ASP A 510 -8.30 22.70 9.58
C ASP A 510 -8.28 21.72 8.38
N VAL A 511 -9.37 20.96 8.19
CA VAL A 511 -9.51 19.93 7.15
C VAL A 511 -10.21 20.48 5.91
N VAL A 512 -9.66 20.16 4.74
CA VAL A 512 -10.17 20.56 3.43
C VAL A 512 -10.61 19.34 2.63
N ALA A 513 -11.86 19.31 2.16
CA ALA A 513 -12.36 18.26 1.28
C ALA A 513 -13.34 18.84 0.24
N ASP A 514 -12.76 19.50 -0.74
CA ASP A 514 -13.45 20.24 -1.79
C ASP A 514 -13.51 19.46 -3.12
N GLY A 515 -14.58 19.69 -3.88
CA GLY A 515 -14.66 19.26 -5.28
C GLY A 515 -14.67 17.74 -5.48
N ASN A 516 -15.07 16.95 -4.48
CA ASN A 516 -15.17 15.50 -4.67
C ASN A 516 -16.35 15.20 -5.62
N ASP A 517 -16.03 14.73 -6.83
CA ASP A 517 -16.86 14.85 -8.04
C ASP A 517 -18.28 14.28 -7.86
N PHE A 518 -18.37 13.06 -7.34
CA PHE A 518 -19.65 12.36 -7.14
C PHE A 518 -19.95 12.05 -5.67
N GLY A 519 -18.95 12.20 -4.80
CA GLY A 519 -19.00 11.80 -3.40
C GLY A 519 -19.34 12.94 -2.43
N ALA A 520 -19.24 12.64 -1.14
CA ALA A 520 -19.22 13.66 -0.09
C ALA A 520 -17.79 14.19 0.14
N GLY A 521 -17.67 15.39 0.71
CA GLY A 521 -16.39 15.89 1.22
C GLY A 521 -15.88 14.97 2.32
N VAL A 522 -16.67 14.80 3.39
CA VAL A 522 -16.35 13.86 4.47
C VAL A 522 -17.57 13.05 4.93
N VAL A 523 -17.32 11.80 5.32
CA VAL A 523 -18.28 10.88 5.94
C VAL A 523 -17.72 10.39 7.26
N LEU A 524 -18.36 10.72 8.38
CA LEU A 524 -17.85 10.42 9.72
C LEU A 524 -18.88 9.63 10.54
N THR A 525 -18.47 8.48 11.06
CA THR A 525 -19.35 7.56 11.80
C THR A 525 -18.74 7.13 13.13
N THR A 526 -19.53 7.15 14.19
CA THR A 526 -19.17 6.50 15.46
C THR A 526 -20.16 5.38 15.78
N ASN A 527 -19.66 4.18 16.04
CA ASN A 527 -20.49 3.01 16.37
C ASN A 527 -20.78 2.85 17.87
N ALA A 528 -20.06 3.61 18.71
CA ALA A 528 -20.22 3.65 20.15
C ALA A 528 -20.51 5.08 20.65
N ALA A 529 -20.33 5.34 21.94
CA ALA A 529 -20.59 6.65 22.56
C ALA A 529 -19.49 7.71 22.27
N GLY A 530 -19.01 7.76 21.03
CA GLY A 530 -18.01 8.70 20.54
C GLY A 530 -18.63 10.01 20.03
N THR A 531 -17.88 11.10 20.15
CA THR A 531 -18.28 12.41 19.60
C THR A 531 -17.65 12.65 18.24
N VAL A 532 -18.28 13.51 17.43
CA VAL A 532 -17.66 14.09 16.23
C VAL A 532 -17.47 15.58 16.44
N ASP A 533 -16.25 16.07 16.23
CA ASP A 533 -15.90 17.49 16.30
C ASP A 533 -15.19 17.91 15.01
N VAL A 534 -15.77 18.85 14.26
CA VAL A 534 -15.17 19.43 13.05
C VAL A 534 -15.04 20.92 13.27
N SER A 535 -13.80 21.42 13.25
CA SER A 535 -13.52 22.81 13.59
C SER A 535 -12.45 23.43 12.70
N SER A 536 -12.40 24.75 12.70
CA SER A 536 -11.26 25.51 12.16
C SER A 536 -10.51 26.23 13.29
N SER A 537 -9.18 26.28 13.20
CA SER A 537 -8.35 27.14 14.06
C SER A 537 -8.48 28.62 13.68
N ALA A 538 -8.83 28.91 12.42
CA ALA A 538 -9.19 30.23 11.92
C ALA A 538 -10.27 30.13 10.82
N PRO A 539 -11.18 31.12 10.69
CA PRO A 539 -12.23 31.07 9.67
C PRO A 539 -11.68 30.83 8.26
N GLY A 540 -12.26 29.85 7.56
CA GLY A 540 -11.90 29.45 6.20
C GLY A 540 -10.78 28.41 6.10
N ASN A 541 -10.23 27.92 7.21
CA ASN A 541 -9.28 26.81 7.16
C ASN A 541 -9.97 25.48 6.86
N SER A 542 -11.07 25.15 7.56
CA SER A 542 -11.86 23.96 7.26
C SER A 542 -12.97 24.27 6.27
N HIS A 543 -12.93 23.62 5.11
CA HIS A 543 -13.89 23.80 4.03
C HIS A 543 -14.22 22.50 3.29
N PHE A 544 -15.49 22.37 2.90
CA PHE A 544 -16.11 21.17 2.34
C PHE A 544 -17.02 21.54 1.17
N ASN A 545 -16.44 22.20 0.17
CA ASN A 545 -17.16 22.91 -0.86
C ASN A 545 -17.27 22.12 -2.17
N GLY A 546 -18.35 22.33 -2.92
CA GLY A 546 -18.45 21.87 -4.30
C GLY A 546 -18.48 20.35 -4.48
N ASN A 547 -18.89 19.58 -3.47
CA ASN A 547 -18.94 18.11 -3.54
C ASN A 547 -20.23 17.60 -4.23
N GLY A 548 -20.12 16.45 -4.89
CA GLY A 548 -21.19 15.81 -5.67
C GLY A 548 -22.42 15.38 -4.88
N LEU A 549 -22.29 15.26 -3.56
CA LEU A 549 -23.40 15.04 -2.63
C LEU A 549 -23.41 16.00 -1.47
N PHE A 550 -22.54 15.78 -0.49
CA PHE A 550 -22.57 16.45 0.79
C PHE A 550 -21.23 17.12 1.08
N GLY A 551 -21.22 18.28 1.74
CA GLY A 551 -19.98 18.76 2.35
C GLY A 551 -19.56 17.82 3.48
N ILE A 552 -20.45 17.68 4.47
CA ILE A 552 -20.24 16.82 5.65
C ILE A 552 -21.43 15.89 5.84
N GLN A 553 -21.17 14.59 5.94
CA GLN A 553 -22.12 13.58 6.40
C GLN A 553 -21.64 12.98 7.74
N THR A 554 -22.49 12.98 8.75
CA THR A 554 -22.17 12.42 10.07
C THR A 554 -23.28 11.57 10.66
N SER A 555 -22.87 10.51 11.35
CA SER A 555 -23.75 9.64 12.12
C SER A 555 -23.09 9.24 13.44
N VAL A 556 -23.75 9.56 14.56
CA VAL A 556 -23.31 9.17 15.89
C VAL A 556 -24.41 8.44 16.66
N VAL A 557 -24.04 7.54 17.55
CA VAL A 557 -25.00 6.86 18.43
C VAL A 557 -25.34 7.77 19.61
N ASP A 558 -24.49 7.81 20.64
CA ASP A 558 -24.78 8.52 21.90
C ASP A 558 -23.98 9.82 22.11
N GLY A 559 -22.95 10.09 21.30
CA GLY A 559 -22.12 11.29 21.45
C GLY A 559 -22.66 12.52 20.71
N ASP A 560 -22.07 13.67 21.01
CA ASP A 560 -22.42 14.95 20.37
C ASP A 560 -21.76 15.09 18.99
N ILE A 561 -22.39 15.87 18.12
CA ILE A 561 -21.82 16.38 16.86
C ILE A 561 -21.59 17.88 17.01
N THR A 562 -20.37 18.35 16.79
CA THR A 562 -20.00 19.76 16.81
C THR A 562 -19.40 20.15 15.47
N LEU A 563 -19.92 21.22 14.87
CA LEU A 563 -19.31 21.93 13.74
C LEU A 563 -19.02 23.38 14.16
N GLU A 564 -17.78 23.84 14.04
CA GLU A 564 -17.36 25.18 14.47
C GLU A 564 -16.51 25.89 13.41
N GLU A 565 -16.96 27.07 12.96
CA GLU A 565 -16.21 27.95 12.02
C GLU A 565 -15.81 27.24 10.72
N ILE A 566 -16.70 26.40 10.16
CA ILE A 566 -16.51 25.69 8.89
C ILE A 566 -17.27 26.34 7.73
N GLU A 567 -16.84 26.05 6.51
CA GLU A 567 -17.56 26.38 5.27
C GLU A 567 -17.98 25.09 4.54
N ALA A 568 -19.26 24.96 4.19
CA ALA A 568 -19.76 23.82 3.39
C ALA A 568 -20.80 24.32 2.38
N SER A 569 -20.28 24.84 1.26
CA SER A 569 -21.01 25.58 0.24
C SER A 569 -20.93 24.89 -1.13
N TYR A 570 -21.85 25.21 -2.03
CA TYR A 570 -21.85 24.75 -3.42
C TYR A 570 -22.01 23.23 -3.60
N ASN A 571 -22.43 22.50 -2.55
CA ASN A 571 -22.60 21.05 -2.63
C ASN A 571 -23.90 20.69 -3.34
N HIS A 572 -23.87 19.67 -4.20
CA HIS A 572 -24.99 19.35 -5.09
C HIS A 572 -26.25 18.85 -4.35
N ASN A 573 -26.11 18.29 -3.14
CA ASN A 573 -27.26 17.85 -2.34
C ASN A 573 -27.38 18.57 -1.00
N LYS A 574 -26.36 18.51 -0.11
CA LYS A 574 -26.44 19.19 1.19
C LYS A 574 -25.10 19.78 1.64
N GLY A 575 -25.12 20.89 2.36
CA GLY A 575 -23.91 21.37 3.04
C GLY A 575 -23.54 20.43 4.19
N ALA A 576 -24.49 20.21 5.11
CA ALA A 576 -24.34 19.29 6.24
C ALA A 576 -25.51 18.31 6.37
N TYR A 577 -25.21 17.02 6.54
CA TYR A 577 -26.16 15.96 6.86
C TYR A 577 -25.80 15.25 8.16
N LEU A 578 -26.48 15.60 9.25
CA LEU A 578 -26.08 15.26 10.62
C LEU A 578 -27.14 14.39 11.31
N LYS A 579 -26.73 13.27 11.91
CA LYS A 579 -27.62 12.37 12.65
C LYS A 579 -27.04 11.93 13.99
N ALA A 580 -27.78 12.16 15.07
CA ALA A 580 -27.53 11.57 16.39
C ALA A 580 -28.70 10.66 16.80
N TYR A 581 -28.45 9.35 16.96
CA TYR A 581 -29.52 8.35 17.19
C TYR A 581 -29.91 8.15 18.65
N GLY A 582 -29.08 8.55 19.60
CA GLY A 582 -29.25 8.39 21.03
C GLY A 582 -29.44 9.72 21.75
N ILE A 583 -28.70 9.92 22.84
CA ILE A 583 -28.76 11.13 23.68
C ILE A 583 -27.91 12.31 23.15
N GLY A 584 -27.18 12.09 22.05
CA GLY A 584 -26.27 13.07 21.46
C GLY A 584 -26.95 14.33 20.96
N ASN A 585 -26.32 15.47 21.23
CA ASN A 585 -26.73 16.80 20.77
C ASN A 585 -26.02 17.17 19.46
N ILE A 586 -26.57 18.15 18.75
CA ILE A 586 -25.93 18.74 17.58
C ILE A 586 -25.69 20.24 17.84
N PHE A 587 -24.44 20.67 17.70
CA PHE A 587 -24.00 22.06 17.82
C PHE A 587 -23.39 22.52 16.50
N ILE A 588 -23.88 23.62 15.94
CA ILE A 588 -23.26 24.28 14.78
C ILE A 588 -23.05 25.74 15.14
N THR A 589 -21.81 26.23 15.06
CA THR A 589 -21.44 27.60 15.45
C THR A 589 -20.56 28.28 14.41
N GLY A 590 -20.88 29.52 14.04
CA GLY A 590 -20.00 30.34 13.21
C GLY A 590 -19.75 29.81 11.79
N SER A 591 -20.62 28.91 11.30
CA SER A 591 -20.40 28.21 10.02
C SER A 591 -21.21 28.80 8.87
N GLU A 592 -20.71 28.65 7.64
CA GLU A 592 -21.32 29.15 6.40
C GLU A 592 -21.78 28.02 5.48
N PHE A 593 -22.98 28.17 4.91
CA PHE A 593 -23.61 27.23 3.99
C PHE A 593 -24.29 27.97 2.84
N THR A 594 -23.59 28.14 1.73
CA THR A 594 -24.08 28.89 0.57
C THR A 594 -24.36 27.95 -0.61
N GLU A 595 -25.51 28.06 -1.27
CA GLU A 595 -25.86 27.33 -2.50
C GLU A 595 -25.65 25.81 -2.45
N ASN A 596 -26.26 25.19 -1.46
CA ASN A 596 -26.33 23.73 -1.37
C ASN A 596 -27.68 23.22 -1.88
N GLY A 597 -27.71 22.26 -2.81
CA GLY A 597 -28.92 21.90 -3.58
C GLY A 597 -30.21 21.67 -2.76
N GLU A 598 -30.38 20.51 -2.11
CA GLU A 598 -31.61 20.21 -1.36
C GLU A 598 -31.68 20.97 -0.03
N HIS A 599 -30.56 20.98 0.72
CA HIS A 599 -30.51 21.62 2.04
C HIS A 599 -29.16 22.28 2.33
N GLY A 600 -29.15 23.47 2.93
CA GLY A 600 -27.93 23.98 3.58
C GLY A 600 -27.52 23.05 4.74
N ILE A 601 -28.45 22.86 5.67
CA ILE A 601 -28.28 21.98 6.84
C ILE A 601 -29.45 21.02 6.96
N HIS A 602 -29.18 19.73 7.12
CA HIS A 602 -30.16 18.74 7.54
C HIS A 602 -29.66 18.04 8.80
N ALA A 603 -30.25 18.35 9.94
CA ALA A 603 -29.84 17.82 11.23
C ALA A 603 -30.98 17.10 11.93
N SER A 604 -30.70 15.92 12.48
CA SER A 604 -31.68 15.18 13.26
C SER A 604 -31.09 14.50 14.50
N THR A 605 -31.83 14.56 15.61
CA THR A 605 -31.47 13.96 16.89
C THR A 605 -32.62 13.09 17.41
N TYR A 606 -32.32 11.98 18.06
CA TYR A 606 -33.37 11.19 18.72
C TYR A 606 -33.77 11.81 20.06
N GLU A 607 -32.89 11.86 21.05
CA GLU A 607 -33.18 12.44 22.38
C GLU A 607 -32.48 13.78 22.66
N GLY A 608 -31.43 14.12 21.92
CA GLY A 608 -30.64 15.34 22.16
C GLY A 608 -31.22 16.62 21.56
N ASP A 609 -30.64 17.74 21.98
CA ASP A 609 -30.97 19.08 21.51
C ASP A 609 -30.23 19.41 20.20
N ILE A 610 -30.81 20.30 19.39
CA ILE A 610 -30.15 20.90 18.22
C ILE A 610 -29.96 22.39 18.49
N THR A 611 -28.71 22.86 18.43
CA THR A 611 -28.34 24.26 18.67
C THR A 611 -27.57 24.83 17.48
N LEU A 612 -28.11 25.88 16.86
CA LEU A 612 -27.48 26.64 15.78
C LEU A 612 -27.17 28.05 16.25
N THR A 613 -25.92 28.51 16.12
CA THR A 613 -25.50 29.83 16.61
C THR A 613 -24.60 30.56 15.62
N ASN A 614 -24.91 31.83 15.32
CA ASN A 614 -24.10 32.67 14.42
C ASN A 614 -23.85 32.04 13.04
N LEU A 615 -24.87 31.46 12.41
CA LEU A 615 -24.73 30.82 11.10
C LEU A 615 -25.17 31.74 9.97
N ASP A 616 -24.55 31.59 8.81
CA ASP A 616 -25.02 32.19 7.56
C ASP A 616 -25.37 31.09 6.55
N VAL A 617 -26.67 30.92 6.30
CA VAL A 617 -27.21 29.98 5.31
C VAL A 617 -27.88 30.77 4.18
N ILE A 618 -27.32 30.70 2.98
CA ILE A 618 -27.70 31.54 1.84
C ILE A 618 -28.02 30.64 0.65
N GLY A 619 -29.26 30.71 0.15
CA GLY A 619 -29.69 29.81 -0.92
C GLY A 619 -29.34 30.23 -2.34
N ASP A 620 -29.03 31.50 -2.56
CA ASP A 620 -28.63 32.09 -3.85
C ASP A 620 -27.66 33.24 -3.54
N ASP A 621 -26.42 33.12 -4.01
CA ASP A 621 -25.34 34.10 -3.81
C ASP A 621 -25.48 35.35 -4.68
N GLN A 622 -26.52 35.39 -5.53
CA GLN A 622 -26.88 36.44 -6.47
C GLN A 622 -25.86 36.66 -7.60
N VAL A 623 -24.99 35.68 -7.85
CA VAL A 623 -24.14 35.60 -9.04
C VAL A 623 -24.96 34.96 -10.17
N ALA A 624 -24.69 35.36 -11.42
CA ALA A 624 -25.50 34.92 -12.56
C ALA A 624 -25.34 33.42 -12.81
N ALA A 625 -26.37 32.64 -12.45
CA ALA A 625 -26.49 31.20 -12.62
C ALA A 625 -26.00 30.68 -13.99
N THR A 626 -25.19 29.62 -13.96
CA THR A 626 -25.07 28.70 -15.10
C THR A 626 -26.28 27.75 -15.10
N LEU A 627 -26.38 26.81 -16.04
CA LEU A 627 -27.48 25.84 -16.02
C LEU A 627 -27.40 24.85 -14.84
N ASP A 628 -26.26 24.82 -14.14
CA ASP A 628 -25.90 23.85 -13.10
C ASP A 628 -25.69 24.53 -11.72
N ASP A 629 -26.43 25.61 -11.47
CA ASP A 629 -26.37 26.35 -10.20
C ASP A 629 -27.13 25.60 -9.08
N ASN A 630 -26.43 25.24 -7.99
CA ASN A 630 -26.92 24.38 -6.91
C ASN A 630 -27.72 25.17 -5.85
N LEU A 631 -28.66 26.00 -6.31
CA LEU A 631 -29.49 26.82 -5.42
C LEU A 631 -30.14 26.00 -4.31
N THR A 632 -30.19 26.56 -3.10
CA THR A 632 -30.73 25.86 -1.94
C THR A 632 -32.25 25.88 -1.90
N ASP A 633 -32.83 24.68 -1.88
CA ASP A 633 -34.25 24.46 -1.70
C ASP A 633 -34.70 24.85 -0.28
N ILE A 634 -34.10 24.28 0.77
CA ILE A 634 -34.41 24.61 2.17
C ILE A 634 -33.14 24.99 2.92
N GLY A 635 -33.10 26.15 3.57
CA GLY A 635 -31.89 26.60 4.28
C GLY A 635 -31.47 25.61 5.38
N ALA A 636 -32.33 25.38 6.37
CA ALA A 636 -32.11 24.35 7.38
C ALA A 636 -33.36 23.51 7.66
N PHE A 637 -33.18 22.19 7.74
CA PHE A 637 -34.18 21.22 8.16
C PHE A 637 -33.74 20.53 9.45
N LEU A 638 -34.42 20.82 10.55
CA LEU A 638 -34.05 20.41 11.90
C LEU A 638 -35.13 19.53 12.51
N LYS A 639 -34.75 18.37 13.05
CA LYS A 639 -35.71 17.42 13.61
C LYS A 639 -35.22 16.73 14.88
N SER A 640 -35.95 16.92 15.98
CA SER A 640 -35.72 16.18 17.24
C SER A 640 -36.91 15.27 17.57
N TYR A 641 -36.68 14.01 17.98
CA TYR A 641 -37.75 13.01 18.15
C TYR A 641 -38.36 12.94 19.56
N ASN A 642 -37.55 12.64 20.58
CA ASN A 642 -37.96 12.29 21.94
C ASN A 642 -37.64 13.42 22.93
N ALA A 643 -38.34 14.55 22.77
CA ALA A 643 -38.31 15.72 23.66
C ALA A 643 -37.04 16.58 23.66
N GLY A 644 -36.11 16.39 22.71
CA GLY A 644 -35.03 17.34 22.49
C GLY A 644 -35.54 18.68 21.96
N ASN A 645 -34.89 19.77 22.35
CA ASN A 645 -35.25 21.14 22.00
C ASN A 645 -34.49 21.59 20.75
N ILE A 646 -35.02 22.61 20.10
CA ILE A 646 -34.35 23.25 18.96
C ILE A 646 -34.11 24.72 19.32
N PHE A 647 -32.84 25.13 19.35
CA PHE A 647 -32.38 26.48 19.63
C PHE A 647 -31.68 27.07 18.42
N VAL A 648 -32.15 28.22 17.93
CA VAL A 648 -31.51 28.93 16.81
C VAL A 648 -31.25 30.37 17.22
N VAL A 649 -29.97 30.78 17.19
CA VAL A 649 -29.51 32.05 17.75
C VAL A 649 -28.66 32.81 16.73
N ASN A 650 -28.97 34.10 16.50
CA ASN A 650 -28.18 35.00 15.64
C ASN A 650 -27.85 34.41 14.25
N SER A 651 -28.77 33.66 13.65
CA SER A 651 -28.49 32.92 12.40
C SER A 651 -29.37 33.42 11.25
N THR A 652 -28.83 33.31 10.04
CA THR A 652 -29.42 33.77 8.78
C THR A 652 -29.82 32.59 7.90
N PHE A 653 -31.01 32.63 7.30
CA PHE A 653 -31.54 31.64 6.36
C PHE A 653 -32.26 32.35 5.21
N ASN A 654 -31.49 32.91 4.28
CA ASN A 654 -32.00 33.82 3.25
C ASN A 654 -31.96 33.21 1.86
N LEU A 655 -32.80 33.75 0.96
CA LEU A 655 -32.72 33.51 -0.48
C LEU A 655 -32.87 32.02 -0.87
N ASN A 656 -33.51 31.21 -0.03
CA ASN A 656 -33.79 29.81 -0.35
C ASN A 656 -35.00 29.70 -1.27
N ARG A 657 -34.99 28.74 -2.18
CA ARG A 657 -36.09 28.52 -3.14
C ARG A 657 -37.40 28.13 -2.47
N PHE A 658 -37.36 27.47 -1.32
CA PHE A 658 -38.53 27.18 -0.49
C PHE A 658 -38.48 27.89 0.86
N ALA A 659 -38.28 27.17 1.97
CA ALA A 659 -38.30 27.74 3.30
C ALA A 659 -36.88 28.06 3.78
N GLY A 660 -36.71 29.15 4.52
CA GLY A 660 -35.43 29.46 5.17
C GLY A 660 -35.09 28.44 6.26
N LEU A 661 -36.01 28.27 7.20
CA LEU A 661 -35.85 27.33 8.33
C LEU A 661 -37.07 26.44 8.46
N VAL A 662 -36.87 25.12 8.55
CA VAL A 662 -37.89 24.13 8.91
C VAL A 662 -37.46 23.43 10.20
N ALA A 663 -38.24 23.53 11.25
CA ALA A 663 -37.94 22.93 12.55
C ALA A 663 -39.11 22.10 13.08
N ALA A 664 -38.83 20.86 13.49
CA ALA A 664 -39.84 19.95 14.04
C ALA A 664 -39.33 19.23 15.31
N THR A 665 -40.04 19.39 16.42
CA THR A 665 -39.78 18.68 17.68
C THR A 665 -41.08 18.34 18.40
N ASP A 666 -41.03 17.50 19.44
CA ASP A 666 -42.13 17.31 20.39
C ASP A 666 -41.93 18.12 21.70
N SER A 667 -40.89 18.97 21.80
CA SER A 667 -40.58 19.84 22.95
C SER A 667 -40.66 21.35 22.63
N THR A 668 -39.57 22.11 22.79
CA THR A 668 -39.54 23.57 22.63
C THR A 668 -38.76 23.95 21.38
N ILE A 669 -39.24 24.96 20.66
CA ILE A 669 -38.48 25.65 19.62
C ILE A 669 -38.25 27.09 20.07
N GLU A 670 -36.99 27.53 20.14
CA GLU A 670 -36.61 28.89 20.49
C GLU A 670 -35.79 29.54 19.37
N LEU A 671 -36.30 30.64 18.82
CA LEU A 671 -35.64 31.45 17.80
C LEU A 671 -35.26 32.79 18.40
N THR A 672 -33.97 33.09 18.50
CA THR A 672 -33.45 34.36 19.02
C THR A 672 -32.64 35.07 17.94
N ASN A 673 -33.10 36.26 17.52
CA ASN A 673 -32.43 37.09 16.53
C ASN A 673 -32.13 36.35 15.21
N VAL A 674 -33.12 35.59 14.71
CA VAL A 674 -33.04 34.86 13.43
C VAL A 674 -33.44 35.76 12.28
N THR A 675 -32.72 35.70 11.16
CA THR A 675 -33.06 36.38 9.91
C THR A 675 -33.45 35.33 8.87
N ALA A 676 -34.66 35.37 8.34
CA ALA A 676 -35.09 34.48 7.26
C ALA A 676 -35.92 35.24 6.23
N ASN A 677 -35.20 35.87 5.30
CA ASN A 677 -35.71 36.81 4.33
C ASN A 677 -35.63 36.29 2.90
N GLU A 678 -36.52 36.79 2.06
CA GLU A 678 -36.47 36.60 0.61
C GLU A 678 -36.51 35.11 0.19
N ASN A 679 -37.11 34.25 1.01
CA ASN A 679 -37.30 32.84 0.68
C ASN A 679 -38.55 32.64 -0.20
N GLY A 680 -38.52 31.67 -1.11
CA GLY A 680 -39.57 31.46 -2.11
C GLY A 680 -40.90 30.98 -1.54
N VAL A 681 -40.92 30.45 -0.32
CA VAL A 681 -42.14 30.09 0.44
C VAL A 681 -42.14 30.84 1.77
N ASN A 682 -41.80 30.20 2.89
CA ASN A 682 -41.89 30.80 4.22
C ASN A 682 -40.50 31.19 4.76
N GLY A 683 -40.44 32.22 5.60
CA GLY A 683 -39.20 32.52 6.33
C GLY A 683 -38.83 31.37 7.27
N ALA A 684 -39.75 31.02 8.17
CA ALA A 684 -39.62 29.83 9.03
C ALA A 684 -40.91 28.99 9.09
N GLU A 685 -40.76 27.67 9.07
CA GLU A 685 -41.82 26.68 9.26
C GLU A 685 -41.57 25.83 10.51
N LEU A 686 -42.48 25.93 11.49
CA LEU A 686 -42.26 25.44 12.85
C LEU A 686 -43.35 24.45 13.24
N TYR A 687 -42.97 23.19 13.47
CA TYR A 687 -43.90 22.07 13.59
C TYR A 687 -43.72 21.30 14.89
N THR A 688 -44.78 20.59 15.30
CA THR A 688 -44.59 19.33 16.03
C THR A 688 -44.14 18.22 15.09
N ARG A 689 -43.50 17.17 15.60
CA ARG A 689 -43.20 15.97 14.79
C ARG A 689 -44.44 15.36 14.14
N GLN A 690 -45.56 15.41 14.85
CA GLN A 690 -46.83 14.83 14.41
C GLN A 690 -47.51 15.68 13.35
N THR A 691 -47.19 16.97 13.23
CA THR A 691 -47.85 17.91 12.32
C THR A 691 -47.06 18.16 11.04
N VAL A 692 -45.75 17.91 11.04
CA VAL A 692 -44.93 17.84 9.82
C VAL A 692 -45.13 16.50 9.09
N SER A 693 -45.54 15.47 9.82
CA SER A 693 -45.86 14.14 9.29
C SER A 693 -47.26 13.71 9.73
N CYS A 694 -47.56 12.42 9.72
CA CYS A 694 -48.78 11.88 10.32
C CYS A 694 -48.45 11.18 11.64
N ARG A 695 -49.42 11.01 12.53
CA ARG A 695 -49.27 10.25 13.77
C ARG A 695 -49.85 8.85 13.66
N SER A 696 -49.35 7.91 14.48
CA SER A 696 -50.05 6.65 14.69
C SER A 696 -51.38 6.91 15.40
N ALA A 697 -52.39 6.08 15.12
CA ALA A 697 -53.67 6.14 15.81
C ALA A 697 -53.54 5.90 17.34
N ALA A 698 -52.47 5.21 17.76
CA ALA A 698 -52.17 4.90 19.15
C ALA A 698 -51.49 6.05 19.91
N ASP A 699 -50.89 7.01 19.21
CA ASP A 699 -50.09 8.07 19.84
C ASP A 699 -50.98 9.24 20.30
N GLY A 700 -50.68 9.79 21.48
CA GLY A 700 -51.31 11.03 21.96
C GLY A 700 -50.91 12.22 21.09
N VAL A 701 -51.72 13.28 21.06
CA VAL A 701 -51.40 14.51 20.32
C VAL A 701 -50.42 15.35 21.12
N THR A 702 -49.25 15.66 20.54
CA THR A 702 -48.25 16.55 21.15
C THR A 702 -48.55 18.03 20.84
N ALA A 703 -48.11 18.90 21.74
CA ALA A 703 -48.22 20.34 21.61
C ALA A 703 -46.92 20.98 22.05
N VAL A 704 -46.39 21.88 21.23
CA VAL A 704 -45.08 22.50 21.45
C VAL A 704 -45.21 23.98 21.78
N THR A 705 -44.22 24.50 22.52
CA THR A 705 -44.07 25.94 22.74
C THR A 705 -43.04 26.46 21.75
N ILE A 706 -43.40 27.51 21.03
CA ILE A 706 -42.52 28.22 20.10
C ILE A 706 -42.31 29.63 20.64
N ASP A 707 -41.07 29.96 20.96
CA ASP A 707 -40.66 31.27 21.46
C ASP A 707 -39.79 32.00 20.42
N VAL A 708 -40.21 33.19 20.00
CA VAL A 708 -39.49 34.02 19.03
C VAL A 708 -39.10 35.35 19.69
N THR A 709 -37.80 35.63 19.74
CA THR A 709 -37.22 36.82 20.38
C THR A 709 -36.38 37.61 19.37
N GLY A 710 -36.90 38.72 18.86
CA GLY A 710 -36.24 39.52 17.82
C GLY A 710 -36.30 38.88 16.43
N GLY A 711 -35.32 39.19 15.58
CA GLY A 711 -35.19 38.65 14.21
C GLY A 711 -35.97 39.41 13.13
N GLU A 712 -35.75 39.02 11.87
CA GLU A 712 -36.41 39.56 10.68
C GLU A 712 -36.90 38.43 9.76
N PHE A 713 -38.16 38.51 9.33
CA PHE A 713 -38.81 37.51 8.46
C PHE A 713 -39.60 38.23 7.36
N SER A 714 -38.86 38.83 6.43
CA SER A 714 -39.37 39.77 5.43
C SER A 714 -39.22 39.25 4.00
N ASN A 715 -40.09 39.73 3.10
CA ASN A 715 -40.05 39.48 1.66
C ASN A 715 -40.14 38.01 1.25
N ASN A 716 -40.74 37.14 2.08
CA ASN A 716 -40.93 35.74 1.75
C ASN A 716 -42.16 35.53 0.84
N GLY A 717 -42.16 34.47 0.03
CA GLY A 717 -43.21 34.20 -0.97
C GLY A 717 -44.60 33.97 -0.38
N GLU A 718 -44.68 33.43 0.84
CA GLU A 718 -45.91 33.20 1.60
C GLU A 718 -45.89 33.95 2.94
N TYR A 719 -45.50 33.29 4.03
CA TYR A 719 -45.49 33.85 5.38
C TYR A 719 -44.07 34.17 5.87
N GLY A 720 -43.94 35.17 6.75
CA GLY A 720 -42.70 35.31 7.53
C GLY A 720 -42.49 34.10 8.43
N ILE A 721 -43.52 33.69 9.20
CA ILE A 721 -43.51 32.48 10.02
C ILE A 721 -44.79 31.66 9.81
N PHE A 722 -44.65 30.40 9.42
CA PHE A 722 -45.72 29.39 9.46
C PHE A 722 -45.50 28.46 10.65
N ALA A 723 -46.42 28.42 11.61
CA ALA A 723 -46.31 27.58 12.79
C ALA A 723 -47.49 26.63 12.92
N LYS A 724 -47.21 25.34 13.10
CA LYS A 724 -48.20 24.30 13.40
C LYS A 724 -47.85 23.57 14.69
N PRO A 725 -48.00 24.22 15.87
CA PRO A 725 -47.53 23.69 17.14
C PRO A 725 -48.47 22.65 17.79
N GLY A 726 -49.51 22.21 17.07
CA GLY A 726 -50.53 21.30 17.56
C GLY A 726 -51.68 22.00 18.31
N PRO A 727 -52.81 21.32 18.59
CA PRO A 727 -54.05 21.95 19.08
C PRO A 727 -53.96 22.71 20.40
N ALA A 728 -52.98 22.38 21.24
CA ALA A 728 -52.71 23.05 22.52
C ALA A 728 -51.37 23.80 22.53
N GLY A 729 -50.70 23.89 21.37
CA GLY A 729 -49.42 24.57 21.23
C GLY A 729 -49.55 26.09 21.22
N VAL A 730 -48.43 26.78 21.40
CA VAL A 730 -48.39 28.23 21.54
C VAL A 730 -47.24 28.81 20.72
N LEU A 731 -47.47 29.96 20.08
CA LEU A 731 -46.45 30.83 19.49
C LEU A 731 -46.37 32.14 20.28
N ASN A 732 -45.21 32.44 20.85
CA ASN A 732 -44.94 33.65 21.63
C ASN A 732 -43.95 34.56 20.89
N PHE A 733 -44.22 35.86 20.91
CA PHE A 733 -43.29 36.89 20.47
C PHE A 733 -42.79 37.70 21.67
N ASN A 734 -41.49 37.63 21.93
CA ASN A 734 -40.81 38.26 23.04
C ASN A 734 -40.09 39.57 22.60
N LEU A 735 -39.49 40.30 23.54
CA LEU A 735 -38.74 41.53 23.25
C LEU A 735 -37.23 41.22 23.08
N PRO A 736 -36.53 41.84 22.10
CA PRO A 736 -36.99 42.87 21.17
C PRO A 736 -38.00 42.34 20.14
N ALA A 737 -38.84 43.23 19.61
CA ALA A 737 -39.89 42.83 18.68
C ALA A 737 -39.31 42.31 17.35
N THR A 738 -39.86 41.20 16.86
CA THR A 738 -39.61 40.64 15.53
C THR A 738 -40.04 41.62 14.43
N VAL A 739 -39.25 41.71 13.36
CA VAL A 739 -39.51 42.55 12.19
C VAL A 739 -40.14 41.70 11.08
N PHE A 740 -41.25 42.20 10.53
CA PHE A 740 -41.92 41.63 9.37
C PHE A 740 -42.15 42.71 8.32
N GLY A 741 -42.14 42.33 7.05
CA GLY A 741 -42.54 43.21 5.95
C GLY A 741 -42.40 42.56 4.58
N GLY A 742 -43.31 42.86 3.66
CA GLY A 742 -43.18 42.44 2.26
C GLY A 742 -43.49 40.96 1.96
N ASN A 743 -43.99 40.19 2.93
CA ASN A 743 -44.38 38.79 2.74
C ASN A 743 -45.63 38.66 1.83
N GLY A 744 -45.69 37.60 1.02
CA GLY A 744 -46.69 37.44 -0.04
C GLY A 744 -48.12 37.20 0.45
N ILE A 745 -48.30 36.46 1.55
CA ILE A 745 -49.63 36.18 2.14
C ILE A 745 -49.87 37.02 3.40
N ASP A 746 -49.07 36.81 4.46
CA ASP A 746 -49.20 37.54 5.74
C ASP A 746 -47.87 37.46 6.53
N ASP A 747 -47.77 38.17 7.65
CA ASP A 747 -46.56 38.14 8.49
C ASP A 747 -46.35 36.77 9.15
N TYR A 748 -47.42 36.15 9.65
CA TYR A 748 -47.37 34.81 10.24
C TYR A 748 -48.72 34.08 10.19
N LEU A 749 -48.68 32.75 10.23
CA LEU A 749 -49.84 31.87 10.39
C LEU A 749 -49.61 30.87 11.52
N VAL A 750 -50.61 30.71 12.39
CA VAL A 750 -50.63 29.65 13.41
C VAL A 750 -51.76 28.66 13.12
N ASP A 751 -51.40 27.44 12.72
CA ASP A 751 -52.33 26.33 12.51
C ASP A 751 -52.39 25.42 13.76
N LEU A 752 -53.54 25.42 14.43
CA LEU A 752 -53.81 24.59 15.61
C LEU A 752 -54.63 23.34 15.26
N SER A 753 -54.68 22.95 13.98
CA SER A 753 -55.36 21.73 13.56
C SER A 753 -54.67 20.48 14.15
N SER A 754 -55.47 19.42 14.33
CA SER A 754 -54.94 18.14 14.80
C SER A 754 -54.14 17.44 13.69
N PRO A 755 -53.06 16.72 14.03
CA PRO A 755 -52.27 15.96 13.06
C PRO A 755 -53.08 14.81 12.45
N ASP A 756 -52.80 14.52 11.18
CA ASP A 756 -53.43 13.43 10.42
C ASP A 756 -52.98 12.05 10.95
N VAL A 757 -53.82 11.04 10.78
CA VAL A 757 -53.52 9.66 11.19
C VAL A 757 -52.91 8.91 10.01
N CYS A 758 -51.74 8.29 10.20
CA CYS A 758 -51.06 7.56 9.14
C CYS A 758 -51.90 6.39 8.59
N PRO A 759 -51.88 6.16 7.27
CA PRO A 759 -52.43 4.93 6.70
C PRO A 759 -51.64 3.70 7.18
N PRO A 760 -52.27 2.52 7.29
CA PRO A 760 -51.57 1.30 7.68
C PRO A 760 -50.50 0.94 6.63
N PRO A 761 -49.33 0.43 7.04
CA PRO A 761 -48.30 0.00 6.11
C PRO A 761 -48.81 -1.14 5.22
N VAL A 762 -48.40 -1.13 3.96
CA VAL A 762 -48.63 -2.22 3.01
C VAL A 762 -47.45 -3.18 3.15
N GLU A 763 -47.70 -4.39 3.67
CA GLU A 763 -46.69 -5.46 3.70
C GLU A 763 -46.46 -5.95 2.26
N GLU A 764 -45.25 -5.71 1.74
CA GLU A 764 -44.79 -6.40 0.54
C GLU A 764 -44.33 -7.83 0.91
N PRO A 765 -44.64 -8.84 0.08
CA PRO A 765 -44.25 -10.21 0.36
C PRO A 765 -42.76 -10.42 0.04
N GLU A 766 -41.99 -10.91 1.01
CA GLU A 766 -40.67 -11.49 0.74
C GLU A 766 -40.83 -12.83 0.00
N GLU A 767 -40.44 -12.87 -1.28
CA GLU A 767 -40.28 -14.13 -2.01
C GLU A 767 -38.88 -14.70 -1.74
N THR A 768 -38.83 -15.85 -1.07
CA THR A 768 -37.58 -16.57 -0.76
C THR A 768 -37.34 -17.68 -1.77
N GLU A 769 -36.51 -17.40 -2.77
CA GLU A 769 -35.89 -18.41 -3.63
C GLU A 769 -34.47 -18.73 -3.14
N ASN A 770 -34.09 -20.02 -3.15
CA ASN A 770 -32.78 -20.48 -2.68
C ASN A 770 -31.77 -20.53 -3.83
N PRO A 771 -30.45 -20.52 -3.56
CA PRO A 771 -29.44 -20.76 -4.59
C PRO A 771 -29.40 -22.22 -5.05
N LYS A 772 -29.03 -22.46 -6.31
CA LYS A 772 -28.73 -23.80 -6.85
C LYS A 772 -27.27 -24.17 -6.56
N VAL A 773 -27.01 -25.30 -5.90
CA VAL A 773 -25.64 -25.73 -5.56
C VAL A 773 -25.15 -26.86 -6.49
N VAL A 774 -23.94 -26.71 -7.02
CA VAL A 774 -23.25 -27.67 -7.90
C VAL A 774 -21.84 -27.96 -7.36
N ILE A 775 -21.37 -29.20 -7.51
CA ILE A 775 -20.01 -29.62 -7.13
C ILE A 775 -19.12 -29.63 -8.37
N SER A 776 -18.02 -28.90 -8.31
CA SER A 776 -17.03 -28.72 -9.38
C SER A 776 -15.78 -29.59 -9.17
N PRO A 777 -15.02 -29.92 -10.24
CA PRO A 777 -15.27 -29.55 -11.63
C PRO A 777 -16.49 -30.27 -12.19
N SER A 778 -17.33 -29.51 -12.92
CA SER A 778 -18.50 -30.02 -13.62
C SER A 778 -18.53 -29.46 -15.03
N LEU A 779 -19.31 -30.09 -15.92
CA LEU A 779 -19.66 -29.45 -17.19
C LEU A 779 -20.34 -28.08 -16.92
N PRO A 780 -20.22 -27.09 -17.83
CA PRO A 780 -20.87 -25.80 -17.69
C PRO A 780 -22.36 -25.92 -17.36
N VAL A 781 -22.80 -25.16 -16.36
CA VAL A 781 -24.16 -25.22 -15.80
C VAL A 781 -24.95 -24.03 -16.28
N LYS A 782 -26.07 -24.29 -16.95
CA LYS A 782 -27.02 -23.24 -17.32
C LYS A 782 -27.63 -22.58 -16.08
N GLN A 783 -27.62 -21.25 -16.05
CA GLN A 783 -28.36 -20.45 -15.08
C GLN A 783 -29.87 -20.53 -15.29
N ASP A 784 -30.61 -20.43 -14.19
CA ASP A 784 -32.08 -20.48 -14.19
C ASP A 784 -32.62 -19.46 -13.17
N CYS A 785 -32.56 -18.18 -13.56
CA CYS A 785 -32.98 -17.05 -12.73
C CYS A 785 -34.50 -16.97 -12.52
N ALA A 786 -35.26 -17.91 -13.07
CA ALA A 786 -36.69 -18.05 -12.84
C ALA A 786 -37.03 -19.01 -11.67
N LEU A 787 -36.05 -19.76 -11.14
CA LEU A 787 -36.26 -20.73 -10.07
C LEU A 787 -35.29 -20.58 -8.89
N PHE A 788 -34.19 -19.85 -9.09
CA PHE A 788 -33.13 -19.68 -8.12
C PHE A 788 -32.62 -18.24 -8.14
N THR A 789 -32.19 -17.75 -6.99
CA THR A 789 -31.55 -16.42 -6.85
C THR A 789 -30.13 -16.38 -7.41
N SER A 790 -29.47 -17.54 -7.52
CA SER A 790 -28.08 -17.69 -7.96
C SER A 790 -27.69 -19.15 -8.17
N THR A 791 -26.51 -19.40 -8.77
CA THR A 791 -25.87 -20.72 -8.83
C THR A 791 -24.51 -20.70 -8.13
N ILE A 792 -24.32 -21.61 -7.18
CA ILE A 792 -23.07 -21.80 -6.42
C ILE A 792 -22.32 -23.02 -6.96
N HIS A 793 -21.07 -22.83 -7.37
CA HIS A 793 -20.13 -23.90 -7.71
C HIS A 793 -19.16 -24.11 -6.55
N LYS A 794 -18.97 -25.35 -6.08
CA LYS A 794 -18.07 -25.67 -4.95
C LYS A 794 -16.95 -26.62 -5.34
N LEU A 795 -15.70 -26.30 -4.98
CA LEU A 795 -14.55 -27.19 -5.11
C LEU A 795 -14.43 -28.14 -3.90
N PRO A 796 -13.73 -29.29 -4.05
CA PRO A 796 -13.47 -30.20 -2.94
C PRO A 796 -12.64 -29.60 -1.80
N ASN A 797 -11.82 -28.58 -2.07
CA ASN A 797 -11.04 -27.85 -1.06
C ASN A 797 -11.90 -26.89 -0.20
N GLY A 798 -13.20 -26.74 -0.51
CA GLY A 798 -14.13 -25.90 0.23
C GLY A 798 -14.36 -24.52 -0.38
N SER A 799 -13.48 -24.05 -1.28
CA SER A 799 -13.64 -22.82 -2.02
C SER A 799 -14.87 -22.89 -2.95
N PHE A 800 -15.52 -21.76 -3.18
CA PHE A 800 -16.72 -21.71 -3.99
C PHE A 800 -16.93 -20.36 -4.68
N VAL A 801 -17.67 -20.40 -5.78
CA VAL A 801 -18.09 -19.19 -6.52
C VAL A 801 -19.60 -19.15 -6.55
N ASN A 802 -20.17 -18.00 -6.21
CA ASN A 802 -21.60 -17.73 -6.30
C ASN A 802 -21.88 -16.78 -7.47
N VAL A 803 -22.60 -17.24 -8.49
CA VAL A 803 -22.99 -16.44 -9.65
C VAL A 803 -24.45 -16.01 -9.47
N GLY A 804 -24.66 -14.73 -9.16
CA GLY A 804 -25.93 -14.08 -8.93
C GLY A 804 -26.74 -13.81 -10.20
N CYS A 805 -28.06 -13.85 -10.06
CA CYS A 805 -28.99 -13.35 -11.08
C CYS A 805 -28.94 -11.82 -11.18
N PRO A 806 -29.25 -11.21 -12.34
CA PRO A 806 -29.99 -11.73 -13.50
C PRO A 806 -29.13 -12.34 -14.65
N TYR A 807 -27.96 -12.90 -14.37
CA TYR A 807 -27.11 -13.54 -15.39
C TYR A 807 -27.81 -14.68 -16.18
N GLU A 808 -27.91 -14.54 -17.50
CA GLU A 808 -28.45 -15.55 -18.41
C GLU A 808 -27.32 -16.18 -19.24
N GLY A 809 -26.88 -17.38 -18.85
CA GLY A 809 -25.78 -18.07 -19.52
C GLY A 809 -25.39 -19.39 -18.87
N PHE A 810 -24.15 -19.82 -19.11
CA PHE A 810 -23.54 -20.99 -18.52
C PHE A 810 -22.35 -20.58 -17.65
N SER A 811 -22.29 -21.11 -16.44
CA SER A 811 -21.17 -20.88 -15.51
C SER A 811 -20.43 -22.18 -15.21
N SER A 812 -19.11 -22.07 -15.00
CA SER A 812 -18.27 -23.17 -14.53
C SER A 812 -17.10 -22.64 -13.70
N MET A 813 -16.51 -23.53 -12.89
CA MET A 813 -15.33 -23.25 -12.07
C MET A 813 -14.37 -24.45 -12.10
N GLU A 814 -13.08 -24.17 -12.20
CA GLU A 814 -11.98 -25.13 -12.20
C GLU A 814 -10.91 -24.72 -11.17
N ASP A 815 -10.23 -25.70 -10.57
CA ASP A 815 -9.10 -25.49 -9.65
C ASP A 815 -7.83 -25.17 -10.47
N LEU A 816 -7.03 -24.21 -10.00
CA LEU A 816 -5.78 -23.79 -10.66
C LEU A 816 -4.59 -24.10 -9.74
N PRO A 817 -3.76 -25.11 -10.04
CA PRO A 817 -2.56 -25.41 -9.26
C PRO A 817 -1.40 -24.46 -9.63
N PHE A 818 -0.43 -24.32 -8.72
CA PHE A 818 0.73 -23.44 -8.85
C PHE A 818 1.51 -23.64 -10.16
N GLU A 819 1.70 -24.87 -10.61
CA GLU A 819 2.48 -25.18 -11.82
C GLU A 819 1.77 -24.78 -13.13
N GLN A 820 0.52 -24.31 -13.04
CA GLN A 820 -0.30 -23.85 -14.16
C GLN A 820 -0.54 -22.35 -14.13
N LEU A 821 0.12 -21.62 -13.23
CA LEU A 821 0.04 -20.17 -13.21
C LEU A 821 0.49 -19.58 -14.56
N PRO A 822 -0.19 -18.54 -15.06
CA PRO A 822 0.15 -17.91 -16.33
C PRO A 822 1.50 -17.16 -16.29
N ALA A 823 1.93 -16.70 -15.10
CA ALA A 823 3.20 -16.05 -14.84
C ALA A 823 3.65 -16.30 -13.39
N PRO A 824 4.95 -16.19 -13.07
CA PRO A 824 5.47 -16.28 -11.70
C PRO A 824 4.94 -15.15 -10.80
N LEU A 825 5.08 -15.33 -9.48
CA LEU A 825 4.62 -14.39 -8.46
C LEU A 825 5.75 -13.60 -7.76
N GLY A 826 7.02 -13.85 -8.10
CA GLY A 826 8.16 -13.25 -7.40
C GLY A 826 8.49 -13.89 -6.04
N ALA A 827 9.67 -13.58 -5.51
CA ALA A 827 10.05 -13.94 -4.14
C ALA A 827 9.27 -13.10 -3.12
N GLY A 828 9.01 -13.66 -1.94
CA GLY A 828 8.20 -13.00 -0.91
C GLY A 828 6.69 -13.08 -1.12
N THR A 829 6.21 -13.69 -2.21
CA THR A 829 4.78 -13.98 -2.41
C THR A 829 4.52 -15.49 -2.41
N THR A 830 3.74 -15.96 -1.44
CA THR A 830 3.32 -17.35 -1.29
C THR A 830 1.97 -17.63 -1.97
N PHE A 831 1.94 -18.55 -2.94
CA PHE A 831 0.70 -19.06 -3.51
C PHE A 831 -0.07 -19.94 -2.51
N ILE A 832 -1.34 -19.61 -2.25
CA ILE A 832 -2.22 -20.36 -1.34
C ILE A 832 -3.22 -21.22 -2.11
N ASN A 833 -3.96 -20.63 -3.06
CA ASN A 833 -5.01 -21.30 -3.82
C ASN A 833 -5.31 -20.56 -5.13
N GLY A 834 -5.85 -21.23 -6.14
CA GLY A 834 -6.19 -20.62 -7.42
C GLY A 834 -7.45 -21.23 -8.03
N MET A 835 -8.21 -20.43 -8.76
CA MET A 835 -9.34 -20.93 -9.53
C MET A 835 -9.56 -20.16 -10.83
N ILE A 836 -10.12 -20.88 -11.81
CA ILE A 836 -10.58 -20.30 -13.08
C ILE A 836 -12.10 -20.31 -13.07
N VAL A 837 -12.69 -19.12 -13.18
CA VAL A 837 -14.13 -18.92 -13.32
C VAL A 837 -14.45 -18.61 -14.77
N ARG A 838 -15.43 -19.30 -15.35
CA ARG A 838 -15.88 -19.05 -16.73
C ARG A 838 -17.37 -18.78 -16.77
N LEU A 839 -17.73 -17.67 -17.39
CA LEU A 839 -19.10 -17.31 -17.76
C LEU A 839 -19.19 -17.35 -19.29
N THR A 840 -20.11 -18.15 -19.84
CA THR A 840 -20.19 -18.40 -21.28
C THR A 840 -21.62 -18.38 -21.82
N ASP A 841 -21.76 -18.01 -23.09
CA ASP A 841 -23.02 -18.19 -23.83
C ASP A 841 -23.24 -19.66 -24.24
N ALA A 842 -24.31 -19.92 -25.00
CA ALA A 842 -24.63 -21.26 -25.49
C ALA A 842 -23.63 -21.80 -26.53
N ASP A 843 -22.85 -20.92 -27.15
CA ASP A 843 -21.83 -21.24 -28.15
C ASP A 843 -20.42 -21.39 -27.51
N GLY A 844 -20.28 -21.09 -26.22
CA GLY A 844 -19.05 -21.22 -25.44
C GLY A 844 -18.17 -19.96 -25.44
N ASN A 845 -18.67 -18.83 -25.95
CA ASN A 845 -17.94 -17.56 -25.89
C ASN A 845 -18.01 -16.99 -24.49
N ILE A 846 -16.91 -16.39 -24.00
CA ILE A 846 -16.89 -15.72 -22.69
C ILE A 846 -17.85 -14.53 -22.75
N ILE A 847 -18.74 -14.44 -21.76
CA ILE A 847 -19.70 -13.35 -21.63
C ILE A 847 -19.60 -12.70 -20.26
N PHE A 848 -19.87 -11.40 -20.26
CA PHE A 848 -19.89 -10.52 -19.11
C PHE A 848 -21.22 -10.62 -18.34
N ASN A 849 -21.23 -10.30 -17.05
CA ASN A 849 -22.44 -10.29 -16.21
C ASN A 849 -22.79 -8.86 -15.74
N PRO A 850 -23.30 -7.99 -16.63
CA PRO A 850 -23.42 -6.55 -16.38
C PRO A 850 -24.29 -6.20 -15.16
N ASP A 851 -25.38 -6.94 -14.97
CA ASP A 851 -26.39 -6.64 -13.97
C ASP A 851 -26.33 -7.58 -12.76
N GLY A 852 -25.37 -8.52 -12.73
CA GLY A 852 -25.31 -9.58 -11.73
C GLY A 852 -23.94 -9.68 -11.05
N THR A 853 -23.89 -10.45 -9.96
CA THR A 853 -22.68 -10.57 -9.15
C THR A 853 -21.99 -11.92 -9.35
N VAL A 854 -20.66 -11.93 -9.24
CA VAL A 854 -19.81 -13.11 -9.17
C VAL A 854 -19.03 -12.98 -7.88
N THR A 855 -19.47 -13.68 -6.84
CA THR A 855 -18.77 -13.69 -5.54
C THR A 855 -17.83 -14.88 -5.47
N ILE A 856 -16.54 -14.61 -5.47
CA ILE A 856 -15.47 -15.60 -5.37
C ILE A 856 -15.12 -15.76 -3.89
N ASN A 857 -15.01 -16.99 -3.42
CA ASN A 857 -14.72 -17.30 -2.02
C ASN A 857 -13.63 -18.37 -1.95
N PHE A 858 -12.45 -17.99 -1.48
CA PHE A 858 -11.36 -18.92 -1.20
C PHE A 858 -11.45 -19.41 0.24
N ALA A 859 -11.47 -20.73 0.44
CA ALA A 859 -11.38 -21.30 1.77
C ALA A 859 -9.95 -21.18 2.30
N LEU A 860 -9.79 -20.60 3.50
CA LEU A 860 -8.49 -20.49 4.16
C LEU A 860 -8.04 -21.85 4.75
N PRO A 861 -6.76 -22.24 4.55
CA PRO A 861 -6.18 -23.39 5.24
C PRO A 861 -6.07 -23.12 6.76
N GLU A 862 -6.00 -24.17 7.58
CA GLU A 862 -6.00 -24.03 9.06
C GLU A 862 -4.85 -23.16 9.60
N ASN A 863 -3.70 -23.17 8.92
CA ASN A 863 -2.50 -22.40 9.25
C ASN A 863 -2.45 -20.99 8.64
N GLY A 864 -3.45 -20.60 7.85
CA GLY A 864 -3.49 -19.31 7.16
C GLY A 864 -4.45 -18.30 7.79
N ARG A 865 -4.78 -18.41 9.09
CA ARG A 865 -5.80 -17.54 9.71
C ARG A 865 -5.27 -16.29 10.42
N GLY A 866 -3.94 -16.16 10.54
CA GLY A 866 -3.27 -15.00 11.15
C GLY A 866 -2.42 -14.18 10.18
N ARG A 867 -2.47 -14.50 8.88
CA ARG A 867 -1.72 -13.80 7.83
C ARG A 867 -2.63 -12.88 7.05
N THR A 868 -2.06 -11.85 6.44
CA THR A 868 -2.73 -11.09 5.38
C THR A 868 -2.87 -11.92 4.12
N HIS A 869 -3.92 -11.62 3.38
CA HIS A 869 -4.20 -12.30 2.13
C HIS A 869 -4.65 -11.29 1.09
N SER A 870 -4.17 -11.48 -0.12
CA SER A 870 -4.59 -10.69 -1.27
C SER A 870 -5.10 -11.61 -2.36
N ILE A 871 -5.95 -11.06 -3.24
CA ILE A 871 -6.37 -11.76 -4.45
C ILE A 871 -5.71 -11.07 -5.63
N LEU A 872 -4.92 -11.82 -6.40
CA LEU A 872 -4.43 -11.37 -7.69
C LEU A 872 -5.36 -11.87 -8.80
N PHE A 873 -5.63 -10.99 -9.75
CA PHE A 873 -6.34 -11.29 -10.98
C PHE A 873 -5.35 -11.30 -12.14
N TRP A 874 -5.42 -12.32 -12.99
CA TRP A 874 -4.69 -12.31 -14.26
C TRP A 874 -5.49 -11.56 -15.31
N ASP A 875 -5.06 -10.34 -15.63
CA ASP A 875 -5.66 -9.57 -16.71
C ASP A 875 -4.93 -9.84 -18.03
N PRO A 876 -5.56 -10.48 -19.03
CA PRO A 876 -4.93 -10.76 -20.31
C PRO A 876 -4.75 -9.51 -21.19
N THR A 877 -5.27 -8.33 -20.81
CA THR A 877 -5.16 -7.10 -21.60
C THR A 877 -3.91 -6.28 -21.29
N LEU A 878 -3.30 -6.46 -20.11
CA LEU A 878 -2.03 -5.84 -19.74
C LEU A 878 -0.86 -6.22 -20.68
N ASN A 879 0.22 -5.44 -20.62
CA ASN A 879 1.48 -5.69 -21.32
C ASN A 879 1.30 -5.90 -22.84
N ASN A 880 0.50 -5.04 -23.49
CA ASN A 880 0.16 -5.16 -24.91
C ASN A 880 -0.48 -6.52 -25.28
N GLY A 881 -1.29 -7.08 -24.38
CA GLY A 881 -1.98 -8.35 -24.57
C GLY A 881 -1.15 -9.60 -24.25
N GLN A 882 0.02 -9.43 -23.61
CA GLN A 882 0.77 -10.57 -23.05
C GLN A 882 0.18 -11.02 -21.71
N GLY A 883 -0.59 -10.14 -21.05
CA GLY A 883 -1.19 -10.36 -19.76
C GLY A 883 -0.27 -9.96 -18.61
N GLY A 884 -0.88 -9.78 -17.43
CA GLY A 884 -0.18 -9.40 -16.21
C GLY A 884 -1.02 -9.69 -14.98
N TRP A 885 -0.36 -9.75 -13.83
CA TRP A 885 -1.02 -9.79 -12.54
C TRP A 885 -1.48 -8.38 -12.15
N MET A 886 -2.62 -8.31 -11.47
CA MET A 886 -3.14 -7.12 -10.81
C MET A 886 -3.65 -7.51 -9.44
N LYS A 887 -3.30 -6.73 -8.41
CA LYS A 887 -3.82 -6.91 -7.05
C LYS A 887 -5.19 -6.24 -6.95
N LEU A 888 -6.18 -6.99 -6.48
CA LEU A 888 -7.52 -6.47 -6.28
C LEU A 888 -7.60 -5.77 -4.91
N PRO A 889 -8.34 -4.65 -4.79
CA PRO A 889 -8.29 -3.81 -3.60
C PRO A 889 -8.91 -4.49 -2.39
N ALA A 890 -8.52 -4.02 -1.20
CA ALA A 890 -9.23 -4.26 0.04
C ALA A 890 -10.69 -3.80 -0.03
N PHE A 891 -11.51 -4.33 0.87
CA PHE A 891 -12.90 -3.93 1.00
C PHE A 891 -13.00 -2.56 1.65
N GLU A 892 -13.81 -1.69 1.05
CA GLU A 892 -14.22 -0.41 1.63
C GLU A 892 -15.75 -0.35 1.63
N ALA A 893 -16.34 0.13 2.72
CA ALA A 893 -17.77 0.08 2.94
C ALA A 893 -18.56 0.83 1.85
N GLY A 894 -19.19 0.06 0.97
CA GLY A 894 -20.02 0.59 -0.12
C GLY A 894 -19.24 0.87 -1.40
N THR A 895 -17.92 0.93 -1.37
CA THR A 895 -17.06 1.29 -2.50
C THR A 895 -17.06 0.20 -3.58
N SER A 896 -17.04 0.66 -4.83
CA SER A 896 -16.89 -0.16 -6.02
C SER A 896 -15.81 0.44 -6.89
N PHE A 897 -15.27 -0.35 -7.81
CA PHE A 897 -14.07 0.06 -8.51
C PHE A 897 -13.95 -0.51 -9.93
N PRO A 898 -13.76 0.33 -10.97
CA PRO A 898 -13.60 -0.10 -12.36
C PRO A 898 -12.24 -0.73 -12.56
N LEU A 899 -12.17 -1.89 -13.23
CA LEU A 899 -10.90 -2.58 -13.43
C LEU A 899 -9.90 -1.78 -14.28
N HIS A 900 -10.39 -1.07 -15.30
CA HIS A 900 -9.60 -0.20 -16.19
C HIS A 900 -10.29 1.15 -16.37
N PRO A 901 -10.18 2.07 -15.40
CA PRO A 901 -10.84 3.37 -15.48
C PRO A 901 -10.39 4.24 -16.66
N GLU A 902 -9.17 4.02 -17.16
CA GLU A 902 -8.62 4.67 -18.34
C GLU A 902 -9.31 4.23 -19.64
N ASN A 903 -10.06 3.11 -19.60
CA ASN A 903 -10.80 2.57 -20.73
C ASN A 903 -12.33 2.59 -20.48
N PRO A 904 -13.05 3.61 -20.97
CA PRO A 904 -14.49 3.74 -20.73
C PRO A 904 -15.35 2.65 -21.41
N ASP A 905 -14.78 1.87 -22.32
CA ASP A 905 -15.47 0.72 -22.94
C ASP A 905 -15.32 -0.57 -22.11
N ASP A 906 -14.49 -0.56 -21.05
CA ASP A 906 -14.37 -1.68 -20.12
C ASP A 906 -15.40 -1.59 -18.99
N GLU A 907 -16.38 -2.48 -19.01
CA GLU A 907 -17.45 -2.53 -18.02
C GLU A 907 -17.09 -3.36 -16.76
N ARG A 908 -15.89 -3.95 -16.71
CA ARG A 908 -15.47 -4.80 -15.58
C ARG A 908 -15.33 -3.98 -14.30
N LEU A 909 -15.97 -4.46 -13.25
CA LEU A 909 -16.09 -3.80 -11.95
C LEU A 909 -15.81 -4.80 -10.81
N VAL A 910 -14.99 -4.36 -9.86
CA VAL A 910 -14.95 -4.91 -8.51
C VAL A 910 -16.07 -4.24 -7.72
N ILE A 911 -17.15 -4.98 -7.48
CA ILE A 911 -18.36 -4.48 -6.79
C ILE A 911 -18.11 -4.34 -5.28
N SER A 912 -17.32 -5.25 -4.72
CA SER A 912 -16.93 -5.24 -3.32
C SER A 912 -15.54 -5.86 -3.22
N GLY A 913 -14.60 -5.14 -2.62
CA GLY A 913 -13.19 -5.52 -2.52
C GLY A 913 -12.94 -6.80 -1.71
N VAL A 914 -11.66 -7.16 -1.62
CA VAL A 914 -11.16 -8.32 -0.89
C VAL A 914 -11.39 -8.13 0.60
N GLN A 915 -12.09 -9.08 1.22
CA GLN A 915 -12.31 -9.10 2.67
C GLN A 915 -12.25 -10.52 3.23
N GLN A 916 -11.84 -10.62 4.49
CA GLN A 916 -11.91 -11.87 5.25
C GLN A 916 -13.24 -11.98 6.01
N SER A 917 -14.05 -12.98 5.67
CA SER A 917 -15.28 -13.33 6.41
C SER A 917 -15.20 -14.74 6.99
N GLY A 918 -14.84 -14.82 8.27
CA GLY A 918 -14.69 -16.09 8.98
C GLY A 918 -13.52 -16.91 8.42
N ASN A 919 -13.83 -17.98 7.66
CA ASN A 919 -12.81 -18.87 7.08
C ASN A 919 -12.65 -18.67 5.56
N PHE A 920 -13.15 -17.56 5.02
CA PHE A 920 -13.09 -17.27 3.60
C PHE A 920 -12.48 -15.91 3.35
N ILE A 921 -11.66 -15.84 2.30
CA ILE A 921 -11.32 -14.57 1.65
C ILE A 921 -12.23 -14.45 0.44
N SER A 922 -12.95 -13.33 0.38
CA SER A 922 -14.04 -13.13 -0.56
C SER A 922 -13.87 -11.85 -1.34
N ILE A 923 -14.29 -11.87 -2.60
CA ILE A 923 -14.40 -10.69 -3.46
C ILE A 923 -15.65 -10.81 -4.33
N THR A 924 -16.30 -9.70 -4.62
CA THR A 924 -17.44 -9.66 -5.54
C THR A 924 -17.12 -8.82 -6.76
N VAL A 925 -17.24 -9.43 -7.94
CA VAL A 925 -16.99 -8.80 -9.24
C VAL A 925 -18.19 -9.02 -10.18
N ASN A 926 -18.19 -8.40 -11.36
CA ASN A 926 -19.15 -8.69 -12.44
C ASN A 926 -18.53 -9.45 -13.63
N PHE A 927 -17.28 -9.88 -13.50
CA PHE A 927 -16.52 -10.55 -14.57
C PHE A 927 -16.01 -11.94 -14.17
N SER A 928 -15.39 -12.63 -15.13
CA SER A 928 -14.83 -13.98 -14.95
C SER A 928 -13.38 -14.02 -15.41
N GLY A 929 -12.60 -14.98 -14.93
CA GLY A 929 -11.20 -15.13 -15.29
C GLY A 929 -10.44 -15.97 -14.29
N THR A 930 -9.14 -15.71 -14.20
CA THR A 930 -8.21 -16.42 -13.30
C THR A 930 -7.96 -15.58 -12.07
N PHE A 931 -8.24 -16.16 -10.90
CA PHE A 931 -8.04 -15.53 -9.60
C PHE A 931 -7.15 -16.42 -8.74
N VAL A 932 -6.20 -15.82 -8.05
CA VAL A 932 -5.31 -16.52 -7.13
C VAL A 932 -5.30 -15.83 -5.78
N LEU A 933 -5.35 -16.63 -4.72
CA LEU A 933 -5.16 -16.21 -3.35
C LEU A 933 -3.68 -16.33 -3.01
N VAL A 934 -3.10 -15.23 -2.56
CA VAL A 934 -1.70 -15.14 -2.15
C VAL A 934 -1.60 -14.60 -0.72
N SER A 935 -0.45 -14.83 -0.12
CA SER A 935 0.00 -14.27 1.16
C SER A 935 1.44 -13.81 0.94
N PRO A 936 1.89 -12.73 1.59
CA PRO A 936 3.32 -12.54 1.82
C PRO A 936 3.93 -13.81 2.45
#